data_AF-A0A8J5CZ67-F1
#
_entry.id   AF-A0A8J5CZ67-F1
#
_cell.length_a   1.000
_cell.length_b   1.000
_cell.length_c   1.000
_cell.angle_alpha   90.00
_cell.angle_beta   90.00
_cell.angle_gamma   90.00
#
_symmetry.space_group_name_H-M   'P 1'
#
loop_
_entity.id
_entity.type
_entity.pdbx_description
1 polymer ?
#
loop_
_entity_poly.entity_id
_entity_poly.type
_entity_poly.pdbx_seq_one_letter_code
_entity_poly.pdbx_strand_id
1 'polypeptide(L)'
;MISATAFYKAQAVIEFMCEVLDIREIGEQRKPLTDSQRVKFTKEIKGLKIEITHCGAMRRKYRVCNVTRRPAQMQSFPLQLENGQTVECTVAKYFLDKYKMKLRFPHLPCLQVGQEHKHTYLPLEVCNIVPGQRCIKKLTDMQTSTMIKATARSAPDREREINNLVRKADFNNDPYMQEFGLTISTAMMEVRGRVLPPPKLQYGGRTKQQALPNQGVWDMRGKQFFTGVEVRVWAVACFAPQRTVREDALRNFTQQLQKISNDAGMPIIGQPCFCKYANGPDQVEPMFRYLKTTFTGLQLVCVVLPGKTPVYAEVKRVGDTVLGMATQCVQAKNVNKTSPQTLSNLCLKINVKLGGINSILVPGIRPKVFNEPVIFLGADVTHPPAGDNKKPSIAAVVGSMDAHPSRYAATVRVQQHRQNRREGQGEHFRVLPPILTLCLPCPTQEVIQELSSMVKELLIQFYKSTRFKPNRIILYRDGVSEGQFQTVLQHELTAMREACIKLEADYKPGITYIAVQKRHHTRLFCSDKKEQSGKSGNIPAGTTVDVGITHPTEFDFYLCSHQGIQGTSRPSHYHVLWDDNHFDSDELQCLTYQLCHTYVRCTRSVSIPAPAYYAHLVAFRARYHLVEKEHDSGEGSHQSGNSEDRTPSAMARAVTVHVDTNRVMYFA
;
A
#
# COMPACT_ATOMS: atom_id res chain seq x y z
N MET A 1 -12.72 -11.31 19.16
CA MET A 1 -11.82 -11.26 17.98
C MET A 1 -10.36 -11.38 18.45
N ILE A 2 -9.53 -12.14 17.75
CA ILE A 2 -8.08 -12.21 18.03
C ILE A 2 -7.34 -11.29 17.09
N SER A 3 -6.50 -10.42 17.67
CA SER A 3 -5.59 -9.56 16.94
C SER A 3 -4.23 -9.53 17.61
N ALA A 4 -3.20 -9.24 16.83
CA ALA A 4 -1.85 -9.02 17.32
C ALA A 4 -1.35 -7.70 16.75
N THR A 5 -0.73 -6.89 17.59
CA THR A 5 -0.11 -5.62 17.20
C THR A 5 1.23 -5.47 17.91
N ALA A 6 2.15 -4.71 17.33
CA ALA A 6 3.45 -4.45 17.93
C ALA A 6 3.32 -3.44 19.08
N PHE A 7 4.04 -3.71 20.17
CA PHE A 7 4.22 -2.81 21.30
C PHE A 7 5.71 -2.59 21.54
N TYR A 8 6.08 -1.40 22.03
CA TYR A 8 7.43 -1.18 22.54
C TYR A 8 7.63 -1.98 23.82
N LYS A 9 8.76 -2.67 23.92
CA LYS A 9 9.15 -3.40 25.13
C LYS A 9 9.34 -2.42 26.28
N ALA A 10 8.90 -2.80 27.48
CA ALA A 10 9.22 -2.08 28.70
C ALA A 10 10.64 -2.48 29.13
N GLN A 11 11.60 -1.62 28.84
CA GLN A 11 13.03 -1.87 29.04
C GLN A 11 13.78 -0.57 29.30
N ALA A 12 15.05 -0.65 29.72
CA ALA A 12 15.88 0.53 29.90
C ALA A 12 16.09 1.25 28.55
N VAL A 13 16.13 2.59 28.57
CA VAL A 13 16.36 3.36 27.32
C VAL A 13 17.73 3.04 26.70
N ILE A 14 18.72 2.69 27.52
CA ILE A 14 20.03 2.21 27.03
C ILE A 14 19.88 0.92 26.21
N GLU A 15 19.14 -0.06 26.70
CA GLU A 15 18.89 -1.32 25.98
C GLU A 15 18.08 -1.07 24.69
N PHE A 16 17.07 -0.20 24.76
CA PHE A 16 16.33 0.22 23.58
C PHE A 16 17.23 0.89 22.53
N MET A 17 18.17 1.74 22.95
CA MET A 17 19.16 2.34 22.05
C MET A 17 20.05 1.26 21.40
N CYS A 18 20.51 0.28 22.17
CA CYS A 18 21.30 -0.84 21.66
C CYS A 18 20.54 -1.64 20.60
N GLU A 19 19.26 -1.99 20.85
CA GLU A 19 18.40 -2.68 19.88
C GLU A 19 18.19 -1.85 18.59
N VAL A 20 18.00 -0.54 18.71
CA VAL A 20 17.78 0.34 17.54
C VAL A 20 19.05 0.55 16.70
N LEU A 21 20.20 0.60 17.36
CA LEU A 21 21.49 0.86 16.72
C LEU A 21 22.26 -0.42 16.35
N ASP A 22 21.68 -1.60 16.61
CA ASP A 22 22.29 -2.91 16.40
C ASP A 22 23.64 -3.06 17.16
N ILE A 23 23.72 -2.46 18.37
CA ILE A 23 24.89 -2.56 19.27
C ILE A 23 24.69 -3.79 20.15
N ARG A 24 25.65 -4.72 20.14
CA ARG A 24 25.57 -5.97 20.91
C ARG A 24 25.73 -5.74 22.41
N GLU A 25 26.73 -4.94 22.78
CA GLU A 25 27.00 -4.60 24.17
C GLU A 25 27.31 -3.11 24.32
N ILE A 26 26.72 -2.47 25.33
CA ILE A 26 26.94 -1.04 25.60
C ILE A 26 28.42 -0.74 25.94
N GLY A 27 29.16 -1.74 26.43
CA GLY A 27 30.60 -1.62 26.74
C GLY A 27 31.50 -1.37 25.53
N GLU A 28 31.03 -1.73 24.33
CA GLU A 28 31.71 -1.43 23.05
C GLU A 28 31.56 0.05 22.67
N GLN A 29 30.46 0.70 23.08
CA GLN A 29 30.15 2.08 22.76
C GLN A 29 30.82 3.04 23.76
N ARG A 30 32.14 3.18 23.68
CA ARG A 30 32.93 4.11 24.52
C ARG A 30 33.00 5.54 23.99
N LYS A 31 32.55 5.76 22.75
CA LYS A 31 32.54 7.05 22.07
C LYS A 31 31.12 7.63 21.99
N PRO A 32 30.96 8.96 21.87
CA PRO A 32 29.68 9.57 21.55
C PRO A 32 29.07 8.97 20.28
N LEU A 33 27.74 8.99 20.19
CA LEU A 33 27.05 8.53 18.98
C LEU A 33 27.43 9.41 17.79
N THR A 34 27.65 8.79 16.63
CA THR A 34 27.79 9.55 15.38
C THR A 34 26.50 10.29 15.06
N ASP A 35 26.57 11.32 14.22
CA ASP A 35 25.38 12.09 13.83
C ASP A 35 24.31 11.18 13.18
N SER A 36 24.73 10.23 12.34
CA SER A 36 23.83 9.24 11.72
C SER A 36 23.16 8.32 12.77
N GLN A 37 23.93 7.78 13.72
CA GLN A 37 23.39 6.97 14.82
C GLN A 37 22.42 7.77 15.68
N ARG A 38 22.78 9.00 16.06
CA ARG A 38 21.90 9.87 16.85
C ARG A 38 20.60 10.13 16.11
N VAL A 39 20.64 10.50 14.82
CA VAL A 39 19.43 10.74 14.03
C VAL A 39 18.56 9.49 13.94
N LYS A 40 19.15 8.30 13.72
CA LYS A 40 18.42 7.02 13.72
C LYS A 40 17.72 6.79 15.07
N PHE A 41 18.44 6.96 16.18
CA PHE A 41 17.88 6.81 17.53
C PHE A 41 16.78 7.84 17.84
N THR A 42 17.01 9.12 17.53
CA THR A 42 16.03 10.20 17.70
C THR A 42 14.73 9.89 16.95
N LYS A 43 14.85 9.42 15.69
CA LYS A 43 13.70 9.03 14.88
C LYS A 43 12.88 7.94 15.54
N GLU A 44 13.49 7.00 16.27
CA GLU A 44 12.78 5.91 16.95
C GLU A 44 12.19 6.30 18.31
N ILE A 45 12.92 7.04 19.15
CA ILE A 45 12.49 7.37 20.52
C ILE A 45 11.57 8.60 20.61
N LYS A 46 11.65 9.53 19.66
CA LYS A 46 10.81 10.74 19.66
C LYS A 46 9.32 10.36 19.66
N GLY A 47 8.58 10.95 20.60
CA GLY A 47 7.16 10.71 20.82
C GLY A 47 6.84 9.62 21.85
N LEU A 48 7.81 8.78 22.24
CA LEU A 48 7.58 7.74 23.25
C LEU A 48 7.49 8.32 24.67
N LYS A 49 6.74 7.65 25.53
CA LYS A 49 6.69 7.92 26.96
C LYS A 49 7.78 7.12 27.67
N ILE A 50 8.49 7.79 28.57
CA ILE A 50 9.48 7.21 29.46
C ILE A 50 9.09 7.46 30.92
N GLU A 51 9.61 6.65 31.82
CA GLU A 51 9.55 6.90 33.26
C GLU A 51 10.96 6.98 33.85
N ILE A 52 11.11 7.83 34.87
CA ILE A 52 12.38 8.02 35.55
C ILE A 52 12.61 6.96 36.64
N THR A 53 13.87 6.61 36.86
CA THR A 53 14.28 5.62 37.88
C THR A 53 15.11 6.22 39.02
N HIS A 54 15.53 7.48 38.92
CA HIS A 54 16.46 8.11 39.87
C HIS A 54 15.79 8.75 41.12
N CYS A 55 14.45 8.84 41.16
CA CYS A 55 13.70 9.47 42.26
C CYS A 55 13.01 8.45 43.19
N GLY A 56 13.68 7.34 43.52
CA GLY A 56 13.15 6.33 44.44
C GLY A 56 11.78 5.77 44.01
N ALA A 57 10.78 5.87 44.88
CA ALA A 57 9.42 5.42 44.60
C ALA A 57 8.65 6.28 43.58
N MET A 58 9.11 7.51 43.32
CA MET A 58 8.42 8.44 42.42
C MET A 58 8.78 8.16 40.96
N ARG A 59 7.90 7.42 40.27
CA ARG A 59 8.05 7.09 38.84
C ARG A 59 7.32 8.10 37.95
N ARG A 60 7.86 9.31 37.86
CA ARG A 60 7.30 10.35 37.00
C ARG A 60 7.45 9.97 35.52
N LYS A 61 6.36 10.14 34.76
CA LYS A 61 6.31 9.84 33.33
C LYS A 61 6.50 11.12 32.51
N TYR A 62 7.26 11.00 31.43
CA TYR A 62 7.50 12.09 30.48
C TYR A 62 7.36 11.61 29.04
N ARG A 63 7.06 12.51 28.12
CA ARG A 63 7.12 12.23 26.68
C ARG A 63 8.39 12.84 26.09
N VAL A 64 9.13 12.03 25.33
CA VAL A 64 10.35 12.46 24.65
C VAL A 64 9.99 13.32 23.45
N CYS A 65 10.54 14.53 23.40
CA CYS A 65 10.36 15.45 22.29
C CYS A 65 11.61 15.53 21.41
N ASN A 66 12.80 15.32 21.97
CA ASN A 66 14.05 15.32 21.20
C ASN A 66 15.18 14.53 21.88
N VAL A 67 16.31 14.39 21.20
CA VAL A 67 17.58 13.88 21.74
C VAL A 67 18.65 14.93 21.51
N THR A 68 19.45 15.24 22.53
CA THR A 68 20.44 16.31 22.47
C THR A 68 21.59 15.96 21.54
N ARG A 69 22.15 16.98 20.86
CA ARG A 69 23.37 16.82 20.05
C ARG A 69 24.60 16.61 20.94
N ARG A 70 24.67 17.35 22.05
CA ARG A 70 25.76 17.27 23.02
C ARG A 70 25.53 16.09 23.99
N PRO A 71 26.61 15.41 24.42
CA PRO A 71 26.54 14.35 25.43
C PRO A 71 26.20 14.92 26.81
N ALA A 72 25.76 14.07 27.75
CA ALA A 72 25.34 14.48 29.09
C ALA A 72 26.41 15.26 29.87
N GLN A 73 27.70 14.97 29.64
CA GLN A 73 28.81 15.69 30.25
C GLN A 73 29.02 17.12 29.72
N MET A 74 28.53 17.44 28.51
CA MET A 74 28.67 18.76 27.88
C MET A 74 27.33 19.47 27.69
N GLN A 75 26.21 18.77 27.78
CA GLN A 75 24.89 19.35 27.67
C GLN A 75 24.60 20.15 28.94
N SER A 76 24.36 21.44 28.79
CA SER A 76 24.07 22.35 29.89
C SER A 76 22.66 22.91 29.79
N PHE A 77 22.19 23.47 30.91
CA PHE A 77 20.92 24.17 31.02
C PHE A 77 21.02 25.25 32.12
N PRO A 78 20.19 26.30 32.02
CA PRO A 78 20.12 27.32 33.05
C PRO A 78 19.44 26.75 34.31
N LEU A 79 20.17 26.72 35.42
CA LEU A 79 19.71 26.29 36.74
C LEU A 79 19.62 27.51 37.66
N GLN A 80 18.42 27.80 38.18
CA GLN A 80 18.25 28.78 39.24
C GLN A 80 18.64 28.15 40.58
N LEU A 81 19.58 28.80 41.28
CA LEU A 81 20.00 28.46 42.64
C LEU A 81 19.06 29.12 43.66
N GLU A 82 19.10 28.66 44.92
CA GLU A 82 18.25 29.17 46.00
C GLU A 82 18.46 30.66 46.29
N ASN A 83 19.64 31.20 45.95
CA ASN A 83 19.97 32.62 46.07
C ASN A 83 19.44 33.48 44.89
N GLY A 84 18.63 32.92 43.99
CA GLY A 84 18.06 33.61 42.82
C GLY A 84 19.00 33.75 41.63
N GLN A 85 20.29 33.37 41.74
CA GLN A 85 21.22 33.41 40.61
C GLN A 85 20.97 32.25 39.64
N THR A 86 21.04 32.53 38.34
CA THR A 86 20.98 31.50 37.30
C THR A 86 22.39 31.14 36.87
N VAL A 87 22.75 29.86 37.03
CA VAL A 87 24.05 29.33 36.59
C VAL A 87 23.84 28.28 35.51
N GLU A 88 24.75 28.24 34.53
CA GLU A 88 24.79 27.16 33.55
C GLU A 88 25.36 25.90 34.22
N CYS A 89 24.55 24.84 34.31
CA CYS A 89 24.93 23.57 34.92
C CYS A 89 24.84 22.45 33.88
N THR A 90 25.85 21.58 33.81
CA THR A 90 25.80 20.41 32.94
C THR A 90 24.88 19.34 33.54
N VAL A 91 24.25 18.54 32.67
CA VAL A 91 23.37 17.45 33.12
C VAL A 91 24.13 16.48 34.02
N ALA A 92 25.36 16.09 33.65
CA ALA A 92 26.18 15.21 34.48
C ALA A 92 26.48 15.80 35.88
N LYS A 93 26.83 17.09 35.95
CA LYS A 93 27.10 17.76 37.23
C LYS A 93 25.84 17.87 38.09
N TYR A 94 24.71 18.25 37.50
CA TYR A 94 23.43 18.34 38.21
C TYR A 94 23.02 17.00 38.85
N PHE A 95 23.16 15.89 38.13
CA PHE A 95 22.83 14.57 38.67
C PHE A 95 23.79 14.12 39.78
N LEU A 96 25.07 14.49 39.69
CA LEU A 96 26.04 14.24 40.76
C LEU A 96 25.74 15.08 42.00
N ASP A 97 25.46 16.37 41.83
CA ASP A 97 25.29 17.30 42.96
C ASP A 97 23.96 17.09 43.68
N LYS A 98 22.85 17.00 42.92
CA LYS A 98 21.48 16.92 43.46
C LYS A 98 21.06 15.51 43.86
N TYR A 99 21.39 14.50 43.05
CA TYR A 99 20.96 13.12 43.27
C TYR A 99 22.10 12.21 43.75
N LYS A 100 23.31 12.73 43.96
CA LYS A 100 24.50 11.96 44.36
C LYS A 100 24.78 10.79 43.41
N MET A 101 24.43 10.95 42.13
CA MET A 101 24.50 9.90 41.12
C MET A 101 25.60 10.20 40.09
N LYS A 102 26.65 9.37 40.10
CA LYS A 102 27.67 9.40 39.05
C LYS A 102 27.18 8.63 37.83
N LEU A 103 27.01 9.33 36.71
CA LEU A 103 26.59 8.74 35.44
C LEU A 103 27.64 7.72 34.95
N ARG A 104 27.19 6.53 34.53
CA ARG A 104 28.05 5.49 33.94
C ARG A 104 28.34 5.77 32.47
N PHE A 105 27.42 6.44 31.78
CA PHE A 105 27.53 6.73 30.34
C PHE A 105 27.44 8.23 30.03
N PRO A 106 28.34 9.07 30.59
CA PRO A 106 28.28 10.53 30.45
C PRO A 106 28.55 11.04 29.03
N HIS A 107 29.15 10.20 28.17
CA HIS A 107 29.43 10.45 26.76
C HIS A 107 28.22 10.23 25.83
N LEU A 108 27.11 9.69 26.33
CA LEU A 108 25.86 9.53 25.58
C LEU A 108 24.99 10.80 25.65
N PRO A 109 24.10 11.03 24.67
CA PRO A 109 23.20 12.18 24.68
C PRO A 109 22.13 12.09 25.78
N CYS A 110 21.39 13.17 25.98
CA CYS A 110 20.23 13.23 26.86
C CYS A 110 18.93 13.18 26.06
N LEU A 111 17.85 12.71 26.70
CA LEU A 111 16.49 12.88 26.22
C LEU A 111 15.99 14.26 26.63
N GLN A 112 15.55 15.06 25.67
CA GLN A 112 14.75 16.24 25.95
C GLN A 112 13.29 15.82 26.07
N VAL A 113 12.64 16.24 27.16
CA VAL A 113 11.28 15.81 27.48
C VAL A 113 10.35 16.97 27.83
N GLY A 114 9.04 16.77 27.65
CA GLY A 114 8.04 17.81 27.93
C GLY A 114 7.93 18.81 26.78
N GLN A 115 7.96 20.10 27.11
CA GLN A 115 7.83 21.18 26.12
C GLN A 115 9.15 21.39 25.37
N GLU A 116 9.15 21.41 24.03
CA GLU A 116 10.37 21.55 23.22
C GLU A 116 11.14 22.87 23.45
N HIS A 117 10.45 23.94 23.87
CA HIS A 117 11.07 25.22 24.22
C HIS A 117 11.65 25.25 25.64
N LYS A 118 11.48 24.19 26.44
CA LYS A 118 12.05 24.06 27.79
C LYS A 118 13.27 23.15 27.79
N HIS A 119 14.10 23.34 28.80
CA HIS A 119 15.41 22.71 28.93
C HIS A 119 15.39 21.52 29.90
N THR A 120 14.39 20.63 29.81
CA THR A 120 14.33 19.44 30.65
C THR A 120 15.04 18.28 29.98
N TYR A 121 16.23 17.95 30.48
CA TYR A 121 17.09 16.91 29.94
C TYR A 121 17.26 15.74 30.92
N LEU A 122 17.11 14.52 30.43
CA LEU A 122 17.28 13.29 31.21
C LEU A 122 18.36 12.40 30.59
N PRO A 123 19.38 11.95 31.36
CA PRO A 123 20.32 10.94 30.90
C PRO A 123 19.61 9.64 30.51
N LEU A 124 20.14 8.93 29.50
CA LEU A 124 19.50 7.69 29.01
C LEU A 124 19.42 6.61 30.10
N GLU A 125 20.42 6.53 30.99
CA GLU A 125 20.51 5.48 32.00
C GLU A 125 19.53 5.62 33.17
N VAL A 126 18.85 6.77 33.29
CA VAL A 126 17.85 7.03 34.34
C VAL A 126 16.41 6.94 33.81
N CYS A 127 16.23 6.36 32.61
CA CYS A 127 14.96 6.31 31.91
C CYS A 127 14.60 4.88 31.48
N ASN A 128 13.35 4.50 31.70
CA ASN A 128 12.75 3.26 31.17
C ASN A 128 11.62 3.58 30.20
N ILE A 129 11.43 2.75 29.18
CA ILE A 129 10.28 2.84 28.28
C ILE A 129 9.02 2.39 29.04
N VAL A 130 7.97 3.21 29.04
CA VAL A 130 6.70 2.88 29.72
C VAL A 130 6.01 1.70 29.01
N PRO A 131 5.50 0.69 29.74
CA PRO A 131 4.77 -0.43 29.15
C PRO A 131 3.48 -0.03 28.44
N GLY A 132 2.97 -0.92 27.57
CA GLY A 132 1.67 -0.76 26.92
C GLY A 132 1.62 0.29 25.81
N GLN A 133 2.77 0.76 25.33
CA GLN A 133 2.84 1.71 24.21
C GLN A 133 2.83 0.99 22.86
N ARG A 134 1.70 1.10 22.14
CA ARG A 134 1.57 0.53 20.80
C ARG A 134 2.56 1.16 19.83
N CYS A 135 3.24 0.34 19.03
CA CYS A 135 4.07 0.82 17.92
C CYS A 135 3.17 1.22 16.75
N ILE A 136 3.17 2.52 16.43
CA ILE A 136 2.40 3.10 15.33
C ILE A 136 3.25 3.23 14.06
N LYS A 137 4.58 3.28 14.23
CA LYS A 137 5.54 3.38 13.12
C LYS A 137 5.51 2.11 12.29
N LYS A 138 5.83 2.26 11.00
CA LYS A 138 5.92 1.13 10.08
C LYS A 138 7.05 0.20 10.51
N LEU A 139 6.73 -1.08 10.74
CA LEU A 139 7.72 -2.11 11.03
C LEU A 139 8.70 -2.29 9.86
N THR A 140 9.94 -2.65 10.16
CA THR A 140 10.91 -3.03 9.13
C THR A 140 10.48 -4.31 8.41
N ASP A 141 11.06 -4.61 7.25
CA ASP A 141 10.71 -5.82 6.48
C ASP A 141 11.00 -7.10 7.29
N MET A 142 12.07 -7.09 8.09
CA MET A 142 12.45 -8.20 8.99
C MET A 142 11.47 -8.35 10.17
N GLN A 143 11.12 -7.24 10.83
CA GLN A 143 10.13 -7.24 11.91
C GLN A 143 8.75 -7.68 11.40
N THR A 144 8.35 -7.21 10.22
CA THR A 144 7.10 -7.61 9.55
C THR A 144 7.10 -9.11 9.26
N SER A 145 8.19 -9.67 8.73
CA SER A 145 8.30 -11.11 8.50
C SER A 145 8.19 -11.91 9.80
N THR A 146 8.85 -11.46 10.86
CA THR A 146 8.81 -12.10 12.19
C THR A 146 7.40 -12.05 12.78
N MET A 147 6.73 -10.90 12.70
CA MET A 147 5.36 -10.73 13.16
C MET A 147 4.39 -11.63 12.38
N ILE A 148 4.53 -11.71 11.05
CA ILE A 148 3.70 -12.61 10.22
C ILE A 148 3.93 -14.06 10.62
N LYS A 149 5.17 -14.50 10.80
CA LYS A 149 5.48 -15.89 11.22
C LYS A 149 4.92 -16.20 12.59
N ALA A 150 5.02 -15.28 13.54
CA ALA A 150 4.54 -15.47 14.91
C ALA A 150 3.00 -15.52 15.00
N THR A 151 2.31 -14.76 14.14
CA THR A 151 0.86 -14.54 14.22
C THR A 151 0.05 -15.29 13.16
N ALA A 152 0.70 -15.89 12.16
CA ALA A 152 0.02 -16.74 11.19
C ALA A 152 -0.54 -17.96 11.91
N ARG A 153 -1.86 -18.14 11.80
CA ARG A 153 -2.62 -19.29 12.31
C ARG A 153 -3.49 -19.82 11.18
N SER A 154 -3.59 -21.13 11.06
CA SER A 154 -4.53 -21.75 10.12
C SER A 154 -5.96 -21.33 10.46
N ALA A 155 -6.90 -21.51 9.53
CA ALA A 155 -8.31 -21.22 9.80
C ALA A 155 -8.84 -22.04 11.00
N PRO A 156 -8.64 -23.38 11.07
CA PRO A 156 -9.10 -24.18 12.21
C PRO A 156 -8.46 -23.79 13.56
N ASP A 157 -7.17 -23.43 13.56
CA ASP A 157 -6.50 -22.99 14.80
C ASP A 157 -7.07 -21.66 15.27
N ARG A 158 -7.26 -20.71 14.35
CA ARG A 158 -7.83 -19.40 14.68
C ARG A 158 -9.27 -19.52 15.19
N GLU A 159 -10.07 -20.38 14.58
CA GLU A 159 -11.43 -20.67 15.04
C GLU A 159 -11.42 -21.18 16.49
N ARG A 160 -10.57 -22.16 16.79
CA ARG A 160 -10.39 -22.70 18.15
C ARG A 160 -9.95 -21.64 19.14
N GLU A 161 -8.96 -20.83 18.77
CA GLU A 161 -8.50 -19.74 19.64
C GLU A 161 -9.64 -18.74 19.92
N ILE A 162 -10.47 -18.39 18.93
CA ILE A 162 -11.61 -17.47 19.12
C ILE A 162 -12.64 -18.08 20.06
N ASN A 163 -13.02 -19.34 19.86
CA ASN A 163 -13.97 -20.04 20.72
C ASN A 163 -13.46 -20.13 22.17
N ASN A 164 -12.18 -20.43 22.35
CA ASN A 164 -11.55 -20.42 23.66
C ASN A 164 -11.54 -19.02 24.30
N LEU A 165 -11.31 -17.97 23.52
CA LEU A 165 -11.33 -16.59 24.01
C LEU A 165 -12.74 -16.19 24.47
N VAL A 166 -13.78 -16.51 23.72
CA VAL A 166 -15.17 -16.19 24.09
C VAL A 166 -15.56 -16.91 25.37
N ARG A 167 -15.22 -18.20 25.50
CA ARG A 167 -15.45 -18.99 26.73
C ARG A 167 -14.69 -18.42 27.94
N LYS A 168 -13.47 -17.94 27.75
CA LYS A 168 -12.65 -17.34 28.82
C LYS A 168 -13.08 -15.92 29.19
N ALA A 169 -13.60 -15.16 28.23
CA ALA A 169 -14.08 -13.80 28.46
C ALA A 169 -15.36 -13.79 29.30
N ASP A 170 -16.16 -14.85 29.19
CA ASP A 170 -17.32 -15.11 30.04
C ASP A 170 -18.27 -13.91 30.16
N PHE A 171 -18.63 -13.34 29.01
CA PHE A 171 -19.37 -12.07 28.91
C PHE A 171 -20.69 -12.07 29.68
N ASN A 172 -21.32 -13.22 29.88
CA ASN A 172 -22.61 -13.31 30.59
C ASN A 172 -22.47 -13.12 32.11
N ASN A 173 -21.24 -13.21 32.64
CA ASN A 173 -20.93 -12.93 34.05
C ASN A 173 -20.38 -11.51 34.26
N ASP A 174 -20.33 -10.68 33.21
CA ASP A 174 -19.96 -9.28 33.34
C ASP A 174 -21.10 -8.51 34.04
N PRO A 175 -20.82 -7.76 35.13
CA PRO A 175 -21.85 -7.05 35.89
C PRO A 175 -22.62 -6.05 35.03
N TYR A 176 -21.97 -5.40 34.07
CA TYR A 176 -22.63 -4.45 33.17
C TYR A 176 -23.51 -5.17 32.14
N MET A 177 -23.15 -6.37 31.70
CA MET A 177 -23.99 -7.14 30.77
C MET A 177 -25.30 -7.59 31.45
N GLN A 178 -25.21 -8.01 32.71
CA GLN A 178 -26.36 -8.40 33.52
C GLN A 178 -27.27 -7.20 33.83
N GLU A 179 -26.69 -6.05 34.15
CA GLU A 179 -27.43 -4.80 34.41
C GLU A 179 -28.28 -4.38 33.20
N PHE A 180 -27.74 -4.54 31.97
CA PHE A 180 -28.45 -4.21 30.74
C PHE A 180 -29.33 -5.36 30.21
N GLY A 181 -29.42 -6.49 30.92
CA GLY A 181 -30.22 -7.65 30.50
C GLY A 181 -29.73 -8.31 29.21
N LEU A 182 -28.45 -8.18 28.88
CA LEU A 182 -27.87 -8.70 27.65
C LEU A 182 -27.34 -10.12 27.84
N THR A 183 -27.55 -10.98 26.84
CA THR A 183 -26.99 -12.34 26.81
C THR A 183 -26.27 -12.58 25.49
N ILE A 184 -25.06 -13.12 25.55
CA ILE A 184 -24.23 -13.42 24.37
C ILE A 184 -24.11 -14.94 24.23
N SER A 185 -24.40 -15.44 23.02
CA SER A 185 -24.13 -16.84 22.67
C SER A 185 -22.62 -17.12 22.64
N THR A 186 -22.21 -18.25 23.22
CA THR A 186 -20.80 -18.69 23.22
C THR A 186 -20.43 -19.49 21.96
N ALA A 187 -21.41 -19.84 21.13
CA ALA A 187 -21.21 -20.51 19.85
C ALA A 187 -21.11 -19.48 18.71
N MET A 188 -20.29 -19.78 17.70
CA MET A 188 -20.28 -18.99 16.47
C MET A 188 -21.61 -19.14 15.74
N MET A 189 -22.05 -18.07 15.08
CA MET A 189 -23.25 -18.11 14.24
C MET A 189 -23.00 -19.01 13.03
N GLU A 190 -23.90 -19.99 12.83
CA GLU A 190 -23.90 -20.82 11.63
C GLU A 190 -24.56 -20.05 10.48
N VAL A 191 -23.86 -19.97 9.35
CA VAL A 191 -24.35 -19.30 8.15
C VAL A 191 -24.17 -20.21 6.95
N ARG A 192 -25.16 -20.21 6.05
CA ARG A 192 -25.11 -20.99 4.83
C ARG A 192 -24.50 -20.16 3.72
N GLY A 193 -23.26 -20.47 3.34
CA GLY A 193 -22.59 -19.87 2.19
C GLY A 193 -22.92 -20.59 0.88
N ARG A 194 -22.75 -19.90 -0.25
CA ARG A 194 -22.78 -20.47 -1.61
C ARG A 194 -21.39 -20.41 -2.21
N VAL A 195 -20.96 -21.44 -2.93
CA VAL A 195 -19.67 -21.39 -3.65
C VAL A 195 -19.96 -21.09 -5.11
N LEU A 196 -19.66 -19.87 -5.55
CA LEU A 196 -19.88 -19.46 -6.93
C LEU A 196 -18.98 -20.22 -7.90
N PRO A 197 -19.49 -20.60 -9.09
CA PRO A 197 -18.67 -21.23 -10.12
C PRO A 197 -17.63 -20.25 -10.68
N PRO A 198 -16.36 -20.67 -10.83
CA PRO A 198 -15.35 -19.82 -11.44
C PRO A 198 -15.60 -19.64 -12.95
N PRO A 199 -15.26 -18.47 -13.53
CA PRO A 199 -15.37 -18.30 -14.97
C PRO A 199 -14.33 -19.13 -15.72
N LYS A 200 -14.69 -19.53 -16.94
CA LYS A 200 -13.72 -20.00 -17.93
C LYS A 200 -12.95 -18.81 -18.50
N LEU A 201 -11.64 -18.97 -18.63
CA LEU A 201 -10.74 -17.99 -19.22
C LEU A 201 -10.29 -18.46 -20.59
N GLN A 202 -10.36 -17.57 -21.59
CA GLN A 202 -9.94 -17.85 -22.95
C GLN A 202 -8.54 -17.28 -23.21
N TYR A 203 -7.66 -18.15 -23.68
CA TYR A 203 -6.32 -17.82 -24.16
C TYR A 203 -6.30 -17.76 -25.70
N GLY A 204 -5.18 -17.30 -26.26
CA GLY A 204 -5.00 -17.09 -27.69
C GLY A 204 -4.23 -18.22 -28.36
N GLY A 205 -3.40 -17.83 -29.32
CA GLY A 205 -2.68 -18.77 -30.19
C GLY A 205 -3.59 -19.50 -31.18
N ARG A 206 -3.01 -20.46 -31.90
CA ARG A 206 -3.75 -21.26 -32.90
C ARG A 206 -4.85 -22.12 -32.26
N THR A 207 -4.63 -22.57 -31.03
CA THR A 207 -5.49 -23.53 -30.34
C THR A 207 -6.58 -22.88 -29.48
N LYS A 208 -6.52 -21.57 -29.21
CA LYS A 208 -7.49 -20.80 -28.41
C LYS A 208 -7.95 -21.53 -27.13
N GLN A 209 -6.99 -22.12 -26.43
CA GLN A 209 -7.23 -22.97 -25.26
C GLN A 209 -8.02 -22.23 -24.18
N GLN A 210 -8.86 -22.96 -23.45
CA GLN A 210 -9.57 -22.43 -22.29
C GLN A 210 -8.96 -22.96 -21.00
N ALA A 211 -8.91 -22.12 -19.96
CA ALA A 211 -8.53 -22.52 -18.62
C ALA A 211 -9.76 -22.45 -17.71
N LEU A 212 -10.01 -23.53 -16.97
CA LEU A 212 -10.98 -23.55 -15.88
C LEU A 212 -10.20 -23.45 -14.56
N PRO A 213 -10.40 -22.39 -13.76
CA PRO A 213 -9.79 -22.29 -12.44
C PRO A 213 -10.24 -23.44 -11.54
N ASN A 214 -9.29 -24.06 -10.86
CA ASN A 214 -9.55 -25.05 -9.82
C ASN A 214 -9.11 -24.47 -8.47
N GLN A 215 -10.04 -24.39 -7.52
CA GLN A 215 -9.82 -23.75 -6.21
C GLN A 215 -9.16 -22.36 -6.32
N GLY A 216 -9.57 -21.57 -7.31
CA GLY A 216 -9.06 -20.21 -7.54
C GLY A 216 -7.68 -20.12 -8.20
N VAL A 217 -7.16 -21.21 -8.77
CA VAL A 217 -5.84 -21.26 -9.45
C VAL A 217 -5.94 -21.92 -10.81
N TRP A 218 -5.16 -21.43 -11.77
CA TRP A 218 -4.91 -22.09 -13.05
C TRP A 218 -3.46 -21.85 -13.47
N ASP A 219 -3.04 -22.43 -14.60
CA ASP A 219 -1.71 -22.21 -15.16
C ASP A 219 -1.76 -21.95 -16.67
N MET A 220 -0.62 -21.52 -17.20
CA MET A 220 -0.42 -21.26 -18.63
C MET A 220 0.24 -22.43 -19.38
N ARG A 221 0.37 -23.63 -18.79
CA ARG A 221 1.01 -24.74 -19.49
C ARG A 221 0.17 -25.10 -20.73
N GLY A 222 0.82 -25.14 -21.89
CA GLY A 222 0.17 -25.37 -23.18
C GLY A 222 -0.73 -24.23 -23.68
N LYS A 223 -0.64 -23.02 -23.11
CA LYS A 223 -1.50 -21.88 -23.44
C LYS A 223 -0.66 -20.67 -23.84
N GLN A 224 -1.12 -19.93 -24.85
CA GLN A 224 -0.50 -18.70 -25.34
C GLN A 224 -1.38 -17.49 -25.01
N PHE A 225 -0.79 -16.32 -24.81
CA PHE A 225 -1.55 -15.10 -24.53
C PHE A 225 -2.64 -14.84 -25.58
N PHE A 226 -3.77 -14.28 -25.14
CA PHE A 226 -4.87 -13.90 -26.03
C PHE A 226 -4.41 -12.96 -27.16
N THR A 227 -3.62 -11.95 -26.78
CA THR A 227 -2.89 -11.08 -27.70
C THR A 227 -1.48 -10.92 -27.15
N GLY A 228 -0.55 -11.71 -27.68
CA GLY A 228 0.86 -11.61 -27.35
C GLY A 228 1.57 -10.55 -28.18
N VAL A 229 2.41 -9.73 -27.52
CA VAL A 229 3.23 -8.74 -28.21
C VAL A 229 4.54 -9.37 -28.65
N GLU A 230 4.93 -9.11 -29.90
CA GLU A 230 6.24 -9.47 -30.41
C GLU A 230 7.28 -8.40 -30.01
N VAL A 231 8.34 -8.83 -29.32
CA VAL A 231 9.41 -7.96 -28.82
C VAL A 231 10.64 -8.14 -29.69
N ARG A 232 10.95 -7.13 -30.50
CA ARG A 232 12.08 -7.10 -31.44
C ARG A 232 13.24 -6.27 -30.90
N VAL A 233 12.97 -5.08 -30.36
CA VAL A 233 14.00 -4.15 -29.88
C VAL A 233 13.87 -3.99 -28.37
N TRP A 234 14.83 -4.53 -27.62
CA TRP A 234 14.82 -4.52 -26.16
C TRP A 234 16.23 -4.45 -25.59
N ALA A 235 16.36 -3.91 -24.39
CA ALA A 235 17.64 -3.69 -23.72
C ALA A 235 17.67 -4.31 -22.31
N VAL A 236 18.87 -4.60 -21.82
CA VAL A 236 19.16 -5.03 -20.45
C VAL A 236 20.08 -4.02 -19.78
N ALA A 237 19.65 -3.48 -18.64
CA ALA A 237 20.45 -2.60 -17.79
C ALA A 237 20.67 -3.26 -16.43
N CYS A 238 21.92 -3.63 -16.12
CA CYS A 238 22.25 -4.34 -14.88
C CYS A 238 22.83 -3.38 -13.83
N PHE A 239 22.04 -3.06 -12.80
CA PHE A 239 22.49 -2.25 -11.66
C PHE A 239 23.00 -3.10 -10.48
N ALA A 240 23.11 -4.41 -10.67
CA ALA A 240 23.77 -5.30 -9.74
C ALA A 240 25.28 -5.35 -10.06
N PRO A 241 26.18 -5.35 -9.06
CA PRO A 241 27.60 -5.47 -9.31
C PRO A 241 27.93 -6.74 -10.11
N GLN A 242 28.86 -6.65 -11.07
CA GLN A 242 29.25 -7.77 -11.95
C GLN A 242 29.72 -9.01 -11.18
N ARG A 243 30.32 -8.83 -9.99
CA ARG A 243 30.66 -9.94 -9.08
C ARG A 243 29.45 -10.72 -8.56
N THR A 244 28.29 -10.08 -8.46
CA THR A 244 27.04 -10.65 -7.93
C THR A 244 26.21 -11.27 -9.05
N VAL A 245 26.15 -10.59 -10.20
CA VAL A 245 25.46 -11.07 -11.41
C VAL A 245 26.50 -11.07 -12.52
N ARG A 246 27.00 -12.26 -12.86
CA ARG A 246 28.00 -12.43 -13.94
C ARG A 246 27.32 -12.37 -15.30
N GLU A 247 28.10 -12.15 -16.35
CA GLU A 247 27.60 -12.09 -17.73
C GLU A 247 26.95 -13.40 -18.17
N ASP A 248 27.50 -14.55 -17.78
CA ASP A 248 26.91 -15.87 -18.05
C ASP A 248 25.52 -16.01 -17.42
N ALA A 249 25.31 -15.45 -16.24
CA ALA A 249 24.00 -15.45 -15.59
C ALA A 249 22.99 -14.58 -16.35
N LEU A 250 23.40 -13.42 -16.88
CA LEU A 250 22.57 -12.59 -17.74
C LEU A 250 22.22 -13.29 -19.06
N ARG A 251 23.19 -13.99 -19.66
CA ARG A 251 22.99 -14.76 -20.91
C ARG A 251 22.02 -15.91 -20.70
N ASN A 252 22.22 -16.71 -19.65
CA ASN A 252 21.31 -17.80 -19.29
C ASN A 252 19.90 -17.27 -18.97
N PHE A 253 19.79 -16.20 -18.17
CA PHE A 253 18.51 -15.55 -17.90
C PHE A 253 17.79 -15.14 -19.19
N THR A 254 18.51 -14.51 -20.12
CA THR A 254 17.97 -14.07 -21.41
C THR A 254 17.44 -15.24 -22.24
N GLN A 255 18.24 -16.31 -22.37
CA GLN A 255 17.86 -17.51 -23.12
C GLN A 255 16.62 -18.19 -22.51
N GLN A 256 16.58 -18.34 -21.18
CA GLN A 256 15.42 -18.93 -20.51
C GLN A 256 14.18 -18.05 -20.63
N LEU A 257 14.34 -16.72 -20.54
CA LEU A 257 13.24 -15.79 -20.71
C LEU A 257 12.67 -15.86 -22.13
N GLN A 258 13.53 -15.87 -23.16
CA GLN A 258 13.12 -16.01 -24.56
C GLN A 258 12.37 -17.32 -24.81
N LYS A 259 12.87 -18.44 -24.26
CA LYS A 259 12.19 -19.73 -24.36
C LYS A 259 10.76 -19.66 -23.78
N ILE A 260 10.64 -19.20 -22.53
CA ILE A 260 9.34 -19.12 -21.84
C ILE A 260 8.41 -18.09 -22.49
N SER A 261 8.95 -16.99 -23.02
CA SER A 261 8.15 -15.97 -23.71
C SER A 261 7.60 -16.49 -25.04
N ASN A 262 8.40 -17.24 -25.80
CA ASN A 262 7.97 -17.93 -27.03
C ASN A 262 6.86 -18.93 -26.74
N ASP A 263 7.04 -19.78 -25.71
CA ASP A 263 6.03 -20.76 -25.29
C ASP A 263 4.70 -20.08 -24.89
N ALA A 264 4.78 -18.91 -24.28
CA ALA A 264 3.63 -18.08 -23.89
C ALA A 264 3.02 -17.27 -25.05
N GLY A 265 3.58 -17.32 -26.26
CA GLY A 265 3.10 -16.56 -27.42
C GLY A 265 3.45 -15.06 -27.39
N MET A 266 4.45 -14.65 -26.60
CA MET A 266 5.05 -13.32 -26.59
C MET A 266 6.51 -13.44 -27.04
N PRO A 267 6.78 -13.64 -28.34
CA PRO A 267 8.12 -13.95 -28.78
C PRO A 267 9.08 -12.78 -28.56
N ILE A 268 10.21 -13.05 -27.90
CA ILE A 268 11.32 -12.11 -27.76
C ILE A 268 12.39 -12.53 -28.77
N ILE A 269 12.54 -11.73 -29.81
CA ILE A 269 13.34 -12.06 -30.99
C ILE A 269 14.71 -11.41 -30.87
N GLY A 270 15.76 -12.20 -31.13
CA GLY A 270 17.13 -11.73 -31.13
C GLY A 270 17.68 -11.40 -29.73
N GLN A 271 18.98 -11.16 -29.67
CA GLN A 271 19.66 -10.71 -28.46
C GLN A 271 19.28 -9.26 -28.12
N PRO A 272 19.38 -8.84 -26.84
CA PRO A 272 19.10 -7.45 -26.49
C PRO A 272 20.04 -6.51 -27.26
N CYS A 273 19.51 -5.41 -27.79
CA CYS A 273 20.29 -4.43 -28.56
C CYS A 273 21.34 -3.70 -27.70
N PHE A 274 21.17 -3.74 -26.38
CA PHE A 274 22.07 -3.17 -25.40
C PHE A 274 22.08 -4.02 -24.13
N CYS A 275 23.27 -4.32 -23.60
CA CYS A 275 23.46 -5.01 -22.32
C CYS A 275 24.68 -4.44 -21.60
N LYS A 276 24.48 -3.63 -20.55
CA LYS A 276 25.57 -3.01 -19.78
C LYS A 276 25.30 -2.98 -18.28
N TYR A 277 26.38 -2.94 -17.51
CA TYR A 277 26.36 -2.69 -16.08
C TYR A 277 26.36 -1.18 -15.80
N ALA A 278 25.68 -0.77 -14.75
CA ALA A 278 25.72 0.59 -14.21
C ALA A 278 25.63 0.57 -12.69
N ASN A 279 26.05 1.66 -12.04
CA ASN A 279 26.05 1.77 -10.59
C ASN A 279 25.37 3.08 -10.17
N GLY A 280 24.50 2.99 -9.17
CA GLY A 280 23.82 4.15 -8.59
C GLY A 280 22.62 4.67 -9.39
N PRO A 281 21.77 5.48 -8.76
CA PRO A 281 20.58 6.05 -9.39
C PRO A 281 20.90 7.10 -10.46
N ASP A 282 22.00 7.85 -10.32
CA ASP A 282 22.34 8.95 -11.23
C ASP A 282 22.67 8.50 -12.66
N GLN A 283 22.99 7.21 -12.85
CA GLN A 283 23.25 6.62 -14.16
C GLN A 283 21.97 6.21 -14.92
N VAL A 284 20.80 6.20 -14.25
CA VAL A 284 19.54 5.76 -14.86
C VAL A 284 19.11 6.69 -15.98
N GLU A 285 19.01 7.99 -15.69
CA GLU A 285 18.50 8.97 -16.65
C GLU A 285 19.40 9.14 -17.89
N PRO A 286 20.73 9.32 -17.76
CA PRO A 286 21.62 9.39 -18.92
C PRO A 286 21.55 8.13 -19.79
N MET A 287 21.55 6.94 -19.16
CA MET A 287 21.46 5.67 -19.89
C MET A 287 20.13 5.55 -20.64
N PHE A 288 19.01 5.88 -20.02
CA PHE A 288 17.70 5.73 -20.67
C PHE A 288 17.51 6.76 -21.79
N ARG A 289 18.03 7.98 -21.64
CA ARG A 289 18.05 8.97 -22.73
C ARG A 289 18.85 8.45 -23.92
N TYR A 290 20.05 7.91 -23.67
CA TYR A 290 20.86 7.27 -24.71
C TYR A 290 20.11 6.11 -25.39
N LEU A 291 19.48 5.23 -24.61
CA LEU A 291 18.72 4.11 -25.15
C LEU A 291 17.56 4.57 -26.05
N LYS A 292 16.83 5.62 -25.64
CA LYS A 292 15.69 6.17 -26.40
C LYS A 292 16.13 6.84 -27.71
N THR A 293 17.29 7.51 -27.73
CA THR A 293 17.78 8.21 -28.93
C THR A 293 18.52 7.29 -29.88
N THR A 294 19.29 6.31 -29.37
CA THR A 294 20.12 5.42 -30.19
C THR A 294 19.33 4.26 -30.80
N PHE A 295 18.37 3.69 -30.08
CA PHE A 295 17.62 2.52 -30.54
C PHE A 295 16.19 2.89 -30.90
N THR A 296 15.98 3.24 -32.17
CA THR A 296 14.65 3.53 -32.73
C THR A 296 13.73 2.32 -32.55
N GLY A 297 12.52 2.58 -32.04
CA GLY A 297 11.53 1.52 -31.80
C GLY A 297 11.81 0.65 -30.57
N LEU A 298 12.68 1.06 -29.64
CA LEU A 298 12.91 0.35 -28.38
C LEU A 298 11.60 0.12 -27.60
N GLN A 299 11.26 -1.15 -27.38
CA GLN A 299 10.00 -1.56 -26.76
C GLN A 299 10.13 -1.75 -25.24
N LEU A 300 11.26 -2.29 -24.75
CA LEU A 300 11.41 -2.68 -23.35
C LEU A 300 12.84 -2.48 -22.85
N VAL A 301 12.95 -1.97 -21.61
CA VAL A 301 14.20 -2.04 -20.82
C VAL A 301 14.01 -2.97 -19.63
N CYS A 302 14.71 -4.11 -19.64
CA CYS A 302 14.79 -5.03 -18.52
C CYS A 302 15.89 -4.59 -17.54
N VAL A 303 15.53 -4.26 -16.30
CA VAL A 303 16.45 -3.69 -15.32
C VAL A 303 16.75 -4.68 -14.20
N VAL A 304 18.01 -5.09 -14.04
CA VAL A 304 18.43 -6.01 -12.96
C VAL A 304 18.86 -5.21 -11.74
N LEU A 305 18.29 -5.51 -10.57
CA LEU A 305 18.54 -4.78 -9.32
C LEU A 305 19.14 -5.70 -8.24
N PRO A 306 20.09 -5.23 -7.42
CA PRO A 306 20.74 -6.05 -6.38
C PRO A 306 19.84 -6.38 -5.19
N GLY A 307 18.64 -5.79 -5.10
CA GLY A 307 17.72 -5.96 -3.98
C GLY A 307 16.87 -4.71 -3.77
N LYS A 308 16.68 -4.31 -2.51
CA LYS A 308 16.04 -3.02 -2.16
C LYS A 308 17.06 -1.91 -2.39
N THR A 309 16.78 -1.01 -3.31
CA THR A 309 17.70 0.07 -3.73
C THR A 309 16.90 1.30 -4.18
N PRO A 310 17.41 2.53 -3.96
CA PRO A 310 16.80 3.76 -4.49
C PRO A 310 16.70 3.77 -6.02
N VAL A 311 17.54 2.99 -6.72
CA VAL A 311 17.53 2.84 -8.19
C VAL A 311 16.15 2.44 -8.71
N TYR A 312 15.36 1.65 -7.95
CA TYR A 312 14.02 1.26 -8.38
C TYR A 312 13.10 2.47 -8.58
N ALA A 313 13.11 3.41 -7.62
CA ALA A 313 12.27 4.61 -7.69
C ALA A 313 12.68 5.46 -8.89
N GLU A 314 13.99 5.64 -9.09
CA GLU A 314 14.53 6.42 -10.20
C GLU A 314 14.23 5.81 -11.57
N VAL A 315 14.35 4.49 -11.73
CA VAL A 315 13.95 3.77 -12.95
C VAL A 315 12.47 4.00 -13.28
N LYS A 316 11.60 4.05 -12.26
CA LYS A 316 10.17 4.30 -12.45
C LYS A 316 9.85 5.76 -12.73
N ARG A 317 10.55 6.71 -12.10
CA ARG A 317 10.44 8.13 -12.43
C ARG A 317 10.86 8.37 -13.88
N VAL A 318 12.09 8.00 -14.24
CA VAL A 318 12.63 8.22 -15.59
C VAL A 318 11.80 7.48 -16.65
N GLY A 319 11.46 6.21 -16.40
CA GLY A 319 10.66 5.40 -17.32
C GLY A 319 9.23 5.89 -17.48
N ASP A 320 8.49 6.07 -16.38
CA ASP A 320 7.05 6.31 -16.44
C ASP A 320 6.69 7.81 -16.63
N THR A 321 7.50 8.74 -16.10
CA THR A 321 7.15 10.18 -16.09
C THR A 321 8.00 11.02 -17.04
N VAL A 322 9.32 10.76 -17.12
CA VAL A 322 10.24 11.61 -17.91
C VAL A 322 10.27 11.21 -19.38
N LEU A 323 10.51 9.92 -19.67
CA LEU A 323 10.80 9.44 -21.03
C LEU A 323 9.69 8.59 -21.63
N GLY A 324 8.74 8.10 -20.84
CA GLY A 324 7.65 7.25 -21.33
C GLY A 324 8.12 5.91 -21.92
N MET A 325 9.06 5.24 -21.24
CA MET A 325 9.64 3.97 -21.68
C MET A 325 9.15 2.81 -20.80
N ALA A 326 8.76 1.70 -21.43
CA ALA A 326 8.35 0.51 -20.69
C ALA A 326 9.55 -0.14 -19.98
N THR A 327 9.44 -0.30 -18.66
CA THR A 327 10.51 -0.86 -17.82
C THR A 327 10.04 -2.08 -17.03
N GLN A 328 10.86 -3.13 -17.02
CA GLN A 328 10.62 -4.33 -16.20
C GLN A 328 11.82 -4.63 -15.30
N CYS A 329 11.66 -4.37 -14.00
CA CYS A 329 12.72 -4.65 -13.02
C CYS A 329 12.70 -6.12 -12.57
N VAL A 330 13.86 -6.72 -12.38
CA VAL A 330 14.04 -8.09 -11.86
C VAL A 330 15.12 -8.07 -10.77
N GLN A 331 14.91 -8.80 -9.68
CA GLN A 331 15.93 -8.92 -8.62
C GLN A 331 17.07 -9.84 -9.07
N ALA A 332 18.31 -9.51 -8.73
CA ALA A 332 19.52 -10.27 -9.03
C ALA A 332 19.39 -11.75 -8.66
N LYS A 333 18.78 -12.07 -7.51
CA LYS A 333 18.53 -13.45 -7.08
C LYS A 333 17.70 -14.27 -8.08
N ASN A 334 16.74 -13.64 -8.76
CA ASN A 334 15.87 -14.27 -9.76
C ASN A 334 16.51 -14.35 -11.15
N VAL A 335 17.60 -13.60 -11.38
CA VAL A 335 18.45 -13.69 -12.57
C VAL A 335 19.47 -14.80 -12.38
N ASN A 336 20.14 -14.84 -11.23
CA ASN A 336 21.11 -15.87 -10.89
C ASN A 336 20.49 -17.27 -10.79
N LYS A 337 19.27 -17.37 -10.26
CA LYS A 337 18.51 -18.62 -10.17
C LYS A 337 17.12 -18.42 -10.77
N THR A 338 17.01 -18.74 -12.06
CA THR A 338 15.75 -18.68 -12.79
C THR A 338 14.84 -19.85 -12.41
N SER A 339 13.53 -19.61 -12.43
CA SER A 339 12.52 -20.68 -12.39
C SER A 339 11.49 -20.43 -13.48
N PRO A 340 10.96 -21.48 -14.15
CA PRO A 340 9.95 -21.32 -15.18
C PRO A 340 8.72 -20.54 -14.70
N GLN A 341 8.27 -20.78 -13.46
CA GLN A 341 7.14 -20.06 -12.86
C GLN A 341 7.44 -18.57 -12.68
N THR A 342 8.63 -18.21 -12.21
CA THR A 342 9.03 -16.79 -12.04
C THR A 342 9.11 -16.10 -13.40
N LEU A 343 9.67 -16.75 -14.41
CA LEU A 343 9.78 -16.20 -15.76
C LEU A 343 8.41 -16.08 -16.44
N SER A 344 7.52 -17.06 -16.29
CA SER A 344 6.14 -17.00 -16.79
C SER A 344 5.39 -15.81 -16.17
N ASN A 345 5.50 -15.62 -14.86
CA ASN A 345 4.94 -14.45 -14.17
C ASN A 345 5.58 -13.12 -14.61
N LEU A 346 6.83 -13.15 -15.06
CA LEU A 346 7.50 -11.99 -15.64
C LEU A 346 6.93 -11.66 -17.02
N CYS A 347 6.72 -12.66 -17.87
CA CYS A 347 6.09 -12.52 -19.19
C CYS A 347 4.67 -11.95 -19.08
N LEU A 348 3.87 -12.39 -18.09
CA LEU A 348 2.54 -11.82 -17.81
C LEU A 348 2.58 -10.29 -17.67
N LYS A 349 3.60 -9.76 -16.98
CA LYS A 349 3.77 -8.32 -16.75
C LYS A 349 4.33 -7.61 -17.99
N ILE A 350 5.27 -8.23 -18.69
CA ILE A 350 5.88 -7.64 -19.89
C ILE A 350 4.81 -7.47 -20.97
N ASN A 351 4.04 -8.52 -21.28
CA ASN A 351 3.04 -8.50 -22.34
C ASN A 351 2.06 -7.34 -22.17
N VAL A 352 1.54 -7.17 -20.95
CA VAL A 352 0.56 -6.11 -20.62
C VAL A 352 1.17 -4.71 -20.65
N LYS A 353 2.43 -4.54 -20.22
CA LYS A 353 3.13 -3.24 -20.34
C LYS A 353 3.35 -2.81 -21.78
N LEU A 354 3.45 -3.77 -22.69
CA LEU A 354 3.60 -3.53 -24.11
C LEU A 354 2.24 -3.48 -24.85
N GLY A 355 1.13 -3.53 -24.12
CA GLY A 355 -0.23 -3.39 -24.67
C GLY A 355 -0.92 -4.71 -25.05
N GLY A 356 -0.32 -5.85 -24.78
CA GLY A 356 -0.91 -7.17 -24.99
C GLY A 356 -2.01 -7.53 -24.00
N ILE A 357 -2.75 -8.60 -24.33
CA ILE A 357 -3.85 -9.16 -23.53
C ILE A 357 -3.47 -10.58 -23.15
N ASN A 358 -3.39 -10.88 -21.85
CA ASN A 358 -2.96 -12.20 -21.39
C ASN A 358 -4.05 -13.26 -21.60
N SER A 359 -5.26 -12.97 -21.14
CA SER A 359 -6.44 -13.83 -21.25
C SER A 359 -7.70 -12.99 -21.08
N ILE A 360 -8.83 -13.47 -21.57
CA ILE A 360 -10.14 -12.82 -21.41
C ILE A 360 -11.12 -13.76 -20.70
N LEU A 361 -12.18 -13.20 -20.13
CA LEU A 361 -13.36 -13.99 -19.74
C LEU A 361 -14.02 -14.55 -21.00
N VAL A 362 -14.41 -15.83 -20.99
CA VAL A 362 -15.13 -16.43 -22.12
C VAL A 362 -16.40 -15.61 -22.40
N PRO A 363 -16.58 -15.04 -23.61
CA PRO A 363 -17.63 -14.05 -23.86
C PRO A 363 -19.06 -14.53 -23.56
N GLY A 364 -19.38 -15.79 -23.82
CA GLY A 364 -20.72 -16.37 -23.68
C GLY A 364 -21.18 -16.68 -22.26
N ILE A 365 -20.32 -16.53 -21.24
CA ILE A 365 -20.66 -16.76 -19.82
C ILE A 365 -20.66 -15.47 -18.99
N ARG A 366 -20.52 -14.32 -19.67
CA ARG A 366 -20.47 -13.02 -19.01
C ARG A 366 -21.89 -12.57 -18.62
N PRO A 367 -22.05 -11.84 -17.50
CA PRO A 367 -23.31 -11.21 -17.12
C PRO A 367 -23.92 -10.30 -18.20
N LYS A 368 -25.22 -10.04 -18.11
CA LYS A 368 -25.99 -9.28 -19.12
C LYS A 368 -25.51 -7.85 -19.25
N VAL A 369 -24.91 -7.29 -18.20
CA VAL A 369 -24.24 -5.98 -18.22
C VAL A 369 -23.30 -5.77 -19.41
N PHE A 370 -22.68 -6.83 -19.93
CA PHE A 370 -21.74 -6.78 -21.06
C PHE A 370 -22.41 -6.65 -22.43
N ASN A 371 -23.74 -6.72 -22.52
CA ASN A 371 -24.49 -6.59 -23.78
C ASN A 371 -24.50 -5.16 -24.31
N GLU A 372 -24.24 -4.18 -23.45
CA GLU A 372 -24.07 -2.78 -23.83
C GLU A 372 -22.68 -2.29 -23.38
N PRO A 373 -22.18 -1.18 -23.95
CA PRO A 373 -20.91 -0.60 -23.53
C PRO A 373 -20.91 -0.28 -22.02
N VAL A 374 -20.00 -0.88 -21.28
CA VAL A 374 -19.83 -0.69 -19.83
C VAL A 374 -18.37 -0.39 -19.51
N ILE A 375 -18.13 0.56 -18.60
CA ILE A 375 -16.80 0.86 -18.07
C ILE A 375 -16.72 0.43 -16.60
N PHE A 376 -15.67 -0.33 -16.28
CA PHE A 376 -15.35 -0.75 -14.91
C PHE A 376 -14.29 0.17 -14.34
N LEU A 377 -14.65 0.87 -13.28
CA LEU A 377 -13.76 1.75 -12.54
C LEU A 377 -13.30 1.10 -11.24
N GLY A 378 -12.06 1.39 -10.86
CA GLY A 378 -11.52 1.06 -9.55
C GLY A 378 -10.93 2.31 -8.92
N ALA A 379 -11.19 2.55 -7.65
CA ALA A 379 -10.71 3.74 -6.95
C ALA A 379 -10.15 3.40 -5.57
N ASP A 380 -9.00 3.99 -5.23
CA ASP A 380 -8.31 3.82 -3.94
C ASP A 380 -7.69 5.14 -3.48
N VAL A 381 -7.64 5.34 -2.16
CA VAL A 381 -6.91 6.44 -1.51
C VAL A 381 -5.86 5.87 -0.57
N THR A 382 -4.59 6.09 -0.90
CA THR A 382 -3.46 5.64 -0.08
C THR A 382 -2.93 6.79 0.78
N HIS A 383 -3.12 6.68 2.09
CA HIS A 383 -2.59 7.61 3.08
C HIS A 383 -1.10 7.38 3.39
N PRO A 384 -0.39 8.41 3.86
CA PRO A 384 0.97 8.26 4.36
C PRO A 384 1.02 7.35 5.61
N PRO A 385 2.20 6.77 5.93
CA PRO A 385 2.36 5.98 7.15
C PRO A 385 1.95 6.76 8.40
N ALA A 386 1.38 6.07 9.39
CA ALA A 386 0.90 6.72 10.60
C ALA A 386 2.04 7.48 11.31
N GLY A 387 1.78 8.77 11.62
CA GLY A 387 2.75 9.69 12.20
C GLY A 387 3.48 10.60 11.19
N ASP A 388 3.34 10.36 9.89
CA ASP A 388 3.84 11.27 8.85
C ASP A 388 2.73 12.27 8.48
N ASN A 389 2.94 13.54 8.86
CA ASN A 389 2.02 14.65 8.57
C ASN A 389 2.49 15.51 7.39
N LYS A 390 3.62 15.17 6.76
CA LYS A 390 4.21 15.97 5.68
C LYS A 390 3.82 15.41 4.32
N LYS A 391 3.74 14.08 4.21
CA LYS A 391 3.42 13.43 2.94
C LYS A 391 1.93 13.52 2.63
N PRO A 392 1.56 13.76 1.36
CA PRO A 392 0.17 13.86 0.96
C PRO A 392 -0.49 12.47 0.87
N SER A 393 -1.82 12.46 0.82
CA SER A 393 -2.57 11.28 0.39
C SER A 393 -2.60 11.21 -1.13
N ILE A 394 -2.69 9.99 -1.68
CA ILE A 394 -2.69 9.78 -3.14
C ILE A 394 -4.00 9.09 -3.50
N ALA A 395 -4.80 9.73 -4.34
CA ALA A 395 -5.99 9.15 -4.93
C ALA A 395 -5.66 8.57 -6.31
N ALA A 396 -6.11 7.37 -6.59
CA ALA A 396 -5.93 6.72 -7.88
C ALA A 396 -7.27 6.16 -8.38
N VAL A 397 -7.56 6.40 -9.66
CA VAL A 397 -8.74 5.85 -10.34
C VAL A 397 -8.29 5.21 -11.64
N VAL A 398 -8.72 3.98 -11.86
CA VAL A 398 -8.47 3.23 -13.10
C VAL A 398 -9.77 2.95 -13.82
N GLY A 399 -9.73 2.81 -15.14
CA GLY A 399 -10.90 2.44 -15.95
C GLY A 399 -10.55 1.39 -16.98
N SER A 400 -11.44 0.42 -17.21
CA SER A 400 -11.30 -0.57 -18.29
C SER A 400 -11.33 0.12 -19.65
N MET A 401 -10.56 -0.35 -20.63
CA MET A 401 -10.39 0.29 -21.94
C MET A 401 -10.82 -0.60 -23.12
N ASP A 402 -11.45 -1.73 -22.82
CA ASP A 402 -11.98 -2.70 -23.77
C ASP A 402 -13.24 -3.38 -23.21
N ALA A 403 -13.96 -4.10 -24.07
CA ALA A 403 -15.15 -4.87 -23.68
C ALA A 403 -14.82 -6.19 -22.96
N HIS A 404 -13.55 -6.59 -22.88
CA HIS A 404 -13.08 -7.81 -22.18
C HIS A 404 -12.74 -7.57 -20.70
N PRO A 405 -13.04 -6.39 -20.18
CA PRO A 405 -12.22 -5.61 -19.23
C PRO A 405 -10.83 -6.20 -18.90
N SER A 406 -9.94 -6.27 -19.89
CA SER A 406 -8.56 -6.72 -19.65
C SER A 406 -7.57 -5.57 -19.54
N ARG A 407 -7.67 -4.56 -20.40
CA ARG A 407 -6.80 -3.38 -20.38
C ARG A 407 -7.40 -2.29 -19.50
N TYR A 408 -6.55 -1.62 -18.73
CA TYR A 408 -6.95 -0.49 -17.89
C TYR A 408 -6.04 0.70 -18.12
N ALA A 409 -6.62 1.90 -18.13
CA ALA A 409 -5.87 3.14 -18.00
C ALA A 409 -5.98 3.69 -16.57
N ALA A 410 -5.10 4.60 -16.20
CA ALA A 410 -4.97 5.11 -14.85
C ALA A 410 -4.92 6.63 -14.82
N THR A 411 -5.55 7.19 -13.80
CA THR A 411 -5.45 8.59 -13.40
C THR A 411 -5.03 8.63 -11.93
N VAL A 412 -4.21 9.60 -11.56
CA VAL A 412 -3.68 9.72 -10.20
C VAL A 412 -3.59 11.18 -9.80
N ARG A 413 -3.89 11.48 -8.53
CA ARG A 413 -3.87 12.82 -7.96
C ARG A 413 -3.27 12.80 -6.56
N VAL A 414 -2.57 13.87 -6.24
CA VAL A 414 -2.08 14.15 -4.89
C VAL A 414 -3.09 15.04 -4.20
N GLN A 415 -3.58 14.65 -3.02
CA GLN A 415 -4.50 15.47 -2.23
C GLN A 415 -3.92 15.80 -0.85
N GLN A 416 -4.19 17.01 -0.37
CA GLN A 416 -3.59 17.54 0.85
C GLN A 416 -3.92 16.69 2.08
N HIS A 417 -2.95 16.59 2.98
CA HIS A 417 -3.10 15.94 4.28
C HIS A 417 -3.79 16.90 5.25
N ARG A 418 -4.86 16.44 5.92
CA ARG A 418 -5.59 17.08 7.03
C ARG A 418 -5.10 18.50 7.38
N GLN A 419 -5.56 19.51 6.63
CA GLN A 419 -5.50 20.87 7.14
C GLN A 419 -6.64 20.99 8.14
N ASN A 420 -6.33 20.88 9.44
CA ASN A 420 -7.19 21.52 10.42
C ASN A 420 -7.18 23.01 10.02
N ARG A 421 -8.18 23.50 9.28
CA ARG A 421 -8.50 24.93 9.26
C ARG A 421 -8.98 25.29 10.67
N ARG A 422 -8.03 25.39 11.60
CA ARG A 422 -8.15 26.23 12.77
C ARG A 422 -7.18 27.39 12.52
N GLU A 423 -7.79 28.56 12.41
CA GLU A 423 -7.18 29.89 12.43
C GLU A 423 -6.50 30.38 11.13
N GLY A 424 -7.04 31.49 10.62
CA GLY A 424 -6.32 32.47 9.81
C GLY A 424 -6.50 32.36 8.29
N GLN A 425 -7.54 33.00 7.74
CA GLN A 425 -7.41 33.95 6.63
C GLN A 425 -8.77 34.61 6.36
N GLY A 426 -8.80 35.93 6.57
CA GLY A 426 -9.94 36.79 6.29
C GLY A 426 -10.12 37.06 4.80
N GLU A 427 -11.35 37.45 4.49
CA GLU A 427 -11.76 38.38 3.43
C GLU A 427 -11.33 38.07 1.99
N HIS A 428 -12.19 37.32 1.27
CA HIS A 428 -12.79 37.73 -0.02
C HIS A 428 -13.43 36.52 -0.70
N PHE A 429 -14.64 36.14 -0.27
CA PHE A 429 -15.55 35.45 -1.16
C PHE A 429 -16.98 35.93 -0.88
N ARG A 430 -17.55 36.59 -1.88
CA ARG A 430 -18.86 37.23 -1.84
C ARG A 430 -19.99 36.19 -1.79
N VAL A 431 -20.85 36.37 -0.79
CA VAL A 431 -22.32 36.19 -0.77
C VAL A 431 -22.87 34.81 -1.15
N LEU A 432 -22.89 33.90 -0.16
CA LEU A 432 -23.97 32.94 0.04
C LEU A 432 -24.51 33.11 1.48
N PRO A 433 -25.82 32.95 1.73
CA PRO A 433 -26.43 33.31 3.00
C PRO A 433 -25.88 32.50 4.20
N PRO A 434 -25.72 33.12 5.39
CA PRO A 434 -24.97 32.58 6.54
C PRO A 434 -25.73 31.50 7.36
N ILE A 435 -26.68 30.78 6.77
CA ILE A 435 -27.41 29.69 7.43
C ILE A 435 -27.01 28.31 6.89
N LEU A 436 -26.37 28.23 5.71
CA LEU A 436 -25.98 26.95 5.09
C LEU A 436 -24.49 26.57 5.25
N THR A 437 -23.65 27.46 5.78
CA THR A 437 -22.19 27.24 5.85
C THR A 437 -21.72 26.53 7.12
N LEU A 438 -22.60 26.29 8.09
CA LEU A 438 -22.24 25.66 9.38
C LEU A 438 -22.32 24.12 9.41
N CYS A 439 -22.72 23.46 8.30
CA CYS A 439 -22.98 22.02 8.30
C CYS A 439 -22.28 21.21 7.21
N LEU A 440 -21.27 21.75 6.52
CA LEU A 440 -20.45 20.91 5.63
C LEU A 440 -19.36 20.21 6.45
N PRO A 441 -19.43 18.88 6.67
CA PRO A 441 -18.30 18.16 7.24
C PRO A 441 -17.09 18.41 6.34
N CYS A 442 -15.98 18.86 6.95
CA CYS A 442 -14.69 18.94 6.27
C CYS A 442 -14.48 17.60 5.54
N PRO A 443 -14.20 17.58 4.22
CA PRO A 443 -14.16 16.34 3.47
C PRO A 443 -13.19 15.40 4.19
N THR A 444 -13.72 14.26 4.63
CA THR A 444 -12.90 13.23 5.26
C THR A 444 -11.75 12.90 4.31
N GLN A 445 -10.56 12.65 4.86
CA GLN A 445 -9.33 12.38 4.08
C GLN A 445 -9.51 11.32 2.97
N GLU A 446 -10.53 10.49 3.12
CA GLU A 446 -10.97 9.41 2.24
C GLU A 446 -11.69 9.87 0.95
N VAL A 447 -12.22 11.09 0.89
CA VAL A 447 -12.94 11.60 -0.31
C VAL A 447 -11.94 11.90 -1.43
N ILE A 448 -12.19 11.41 -2.64
CA ILE A 448 -11.40 11.76 -3.82
C ILE A 448 -11.82 13.15 -4.32
N GLN A 449 -10.97 14.16 -4.09
CA GLN A 449 -11.28 15.56 -4.37
C GLN A 449 -11.46 15.85 -5.87
N GLU A 450 -10.63 15.25 -6.72
CA GLU A 450 -10.61 15.47 -8.17
C GLU A 450 -11.31 14.36 -8.96
N LEU A 451 -12.27 13.64 -8.37
CA LEU A 451 -12.89 12.50 -9.03
C LEU A 451 -13.56 12.86 -10.37
N SER A 452 -14.18 14.05 -10.46
CA SER A 452 -14.85 14.51 -11.68
C SER A 452 -13.88 14.60 -12.88
N SER A 453 -12.68 15.16 -12.67
CA SER A 453 -11.67 15.28 -13.73
C SER A 453 -11.09 13.92 -14.10
N MET A 454 -10.78 13.09 -13.10
CA MET A 454 -10.24 11.73 -13.27
C MET A 454 -11.19 10.83 -14.08
N VAL A 455 -12.49 10.83 -13.74
CA VAL A 455 -13.51 10.04 -14.45
C VAL A 455 -13.72 10.59 -15.87
N LYS A 456 -13.75 11.91 -16.05
CA LYS A 456 -13.85 12.53 -17.37
C LYS A 456 -12.71 12.09 -18.30
N GLU A 457 -11.47 12.09 -17.81
CA GLU A 457 -10.30 11.61 -18.57
C GLU A 457 -10.45 10.15 -18.99
N LEU A 458 -10.88 9.27 -18.08
CA LEU A 458 -11.07 7.84 -18.35
C LEU A 458 -12.20 7.60 -19.35
N LEU A 459 -13.31 8.34 -19.28
CA LEU A 459 -14.41 8.25 -20.26
C LEU A 459 -13.96 8.68 -21.66
N ILE A 460 -13.18 9.75 -21.78
CA ILE A 460 -12.59 10.19 -23.06
C ILE A 460 -11.65 9.10 -23.61
N GLN A 461 -10.82 8.50 -22.76
CA GLN A 461 -9.91 7.44 -23.17
C GLN A 461 -10.66 6.18 -23.60
N PHE A 462 -11.71 5.80 -22.87
CA PHE A 462 -12.58 4.69 -23.23
C PHE A 462 -13.20 4.89 -24.61
N TYR A 463 -13.75 6.07 -24.89
CA TYR A 463 -14.31 6.39 -26.20
C TYR A 463 -13.24 6.36 -27.31
N LYS A 464 -12.03 6.84 -27.04
CA LYS A 464 -10.90 6.76 -28.00
C LYS A 464 -10.50 5.32 -28.30
N SER A 465 -10.55 4.43 -27.31
CA SER A 465 -10.14 3.03 -27.45
C SER A 465 -11.23 2.14 -28.06
N THR A 466 -12.50 2.37 -27.73
CA THR A 466 -13.61 1.48 -28.11
C THR A 466 -14.52 2.06 -29.19
N ARG A 467 -14.52 3.39 -29.37
CA ARG A 467 -15.52 4.14 -30.16
C ARG A 467 -16.96 4.05 -29.63
N PHE A 468 -17.14 3.57 -28.40
CA PHE A 468 -18.42 3.52 -27.72
C PHE A 468 -18.45 4.46 -26.52
N LYS A 469 -19.61 5.04 -26.24
CA LYS A 469 -19.89 5.74 -24.98
C LYS A 469 -20.44 4.71 -23.99
N PRO A 470 -19.94 4.60 -22.75
CA PRO A 470 -20.50 3.69 -21.77
C PRO A 470 -21.97 4.03 -21.46
N ASN A 471 -22.86 3.05 -21.53
CA ASN A 471 -24.23 3.18 -21.02
C ASN A 471 -24.27 2.95 -19.50
N ARG A 472 -23.30 2.19 -18.98
CA ARG A 472 -23.16 1.86 -17.55
C ARG A 472 -21.76 2.15 -17.03
N ILE A 473 -21.68 2.66 -15.81
CA ILE A 473 -20.45 2.88 -15.06
C ILE A 473 -20.50 2.07 -13.77
N ILE A 474 -19.54 1.17 -13.57
CA ILE A 474 -19.47 0.34 -12.35
C ILE A 474 -18.19 0.69 -11.61
N LEU A 475 -18.32 1.27 -10.41
CA LEU A 475 -17.21 1.68 -9.58
C LEU A 475 -17.02 0.73 -8.40
N TYR A 476 -15.81 0.18 -8.27
CA TYR A 476 -15.33 -0.50 -7.06
C TYR A 476 -14.41 0.43 -6.27
N ARG A 477 -14.90 0.95 -5.13
CA ARG A 477 -14.19 1.89 -4.25
C ARG A 477 -13.58 1.15 -3.05
N ASP A 478 -12.25 1.04 -2.98
CA ASP A 478 -11.52 0.37 -1.87
C ASP A 478 -11.12 1.33 -0.75
N GLY A 479 -11.37 0.98 0.51
CA GLY A 479 -10.80 1.70 1.65
C GLY A 479 -11.75 2.62 2.42
N VAL A 480 -13.03 2.70 2.02
CA VAL A 480 -14.03 3.50 2.74
C VAL A 480 -14.57 2.73 3.94
N SER A 481 -14.61 3.37 5.11
CA SER A 481 -15.22 2.81 6.31
C SER A 481 -16.73 3.07 6.36
N GLU A 482 -17.51 2.22 7.04
CA GLU A 482 -18.98 2.33 7.13
C GLU A 482 -19.43 3.71 7.64
N GLY A 483 -18.75 4.23 8.68
CA GLY A 483 -19.04 5.56 9.23
C GLY A 483 -18.76 6.74 8.27
N GLN A 484 -18.24 6.48 7.07
CA GLN A 484 -17.96 7.48 6.04
C GLN A 484 -18.75 7.25 4.73
N PHE A 485 -19.56 6.20 4.64
CA PHE A 485 -20.27 5.83 3.40
C PHE A 485 -21.09 6.97 2.84
N GLN A 486 -21.95 7.59 3.64
CA GLN A 486 -22.84 8.66 3.16
C GLN A 486 -22.07 9.89 2.67
N THR A 487 -21.04 10.33 3.42
CA THR A 487 -20.23 11.51 3.06
C THR A 487 -19.43 11.27 1.78
N VAL A 488 -18.79 10.10 1.67
CA VAL A 488 -17.99 9.76 0.49
C VAL A 488 -18.89 9.56 -0.73
N LEU A 489 -20.00 8.83 -0.58
CA LEU A 489 -20.95 8.60 -1.66
C LEU A 489 -21.50 9.92 -2.22
N GLN A 490 -21.98 10.82 -1.34
CA GLN A 490 -22.59 12.08 -1.78
C GLN A 490 -21.64 12.92 -2.63
N HIS A 491 -20.38 13.04 -2.22
CA HIS A 491 -19.39 13.81 -2.97
C HIS A 491 -18.96 13.10 -4.25
N GLU A 492 -18.62 11.82 -4.17
CA GLU A 492 -18.05 11.07 -5.29
C GLU A 492 -19.09 10.76 -6.37
N LEU A 493 -20.32 10.38 -6.00
CA LEU A 493 -21.41 10.14 -6.96
C LEU A 493 -21.77 11.43 -7.72
N THR A 494 -21.83 12.57 -7.02
CA THR A 494 -22.06 13.87 -7.63
C THR A 494 -20.94 14.22 -8.63
N ALA A 495 -19.68 14.00 -8.24
CA ALA A 495 -18.54 14.24 -9.11
C ALA A 495 -18.54 13.35 -10.37
N MET A 496 -18.96 12.08 -10.25
CA MET A 496 -19.11 11.16 -11.39
C MET A 496 -20.21 11.63 -12.36
N ARG A 497 -21.37 12.05 -11.84
CA ARG A 497 -22.47 12.60 -12.66
C ARG A 497 -22.04 13.90 -13.34
N GLU A 498 -21.35 14.78 -12.61
CA GLU A 498 -20.79 16.02 -13.16
C GLU A 498 -19.78 15.74 -14.28
N ALA A 499 -18.95 14.71 -14.16
CA ALA A 499 -18.01 14.32 -15.22
C ALA A 499 -18.73 13.94 -16.53
N CYS A 500 -19.87 13.25 -16.42
CA CYS A 500 -20.69 12.86 -17.56
C CYS A 500 -21.35 14.08 -18.21
N ILE A 501 -21.98 14.95 -17.42
CA ILE A 501 -22.63 16.19 -17.90
C ILE A 501 -21.61 17.15 -18.55
N LYS A 502 -20.39 17.23 -18.01
CA LYS A 502 -19.28 18.03 -18.58
C LYS A 502 -18.73 17.48 -19.90
N LEU A 503 -19.08 16.26 -20.28
CA LEU A 503 -18.75 15.72 -21.61
C LEU A 503 -19.86 16.02 -22.60
N GLU A 504 -21.11 15.85 -22.18
CA GLU A 504 -22.30 16.09 -22.98
C GLU A 504 -23.51 16.29 -22.04
N ALA A 505 -24.31 17.33 -22.28
CA ALA A 505 -25.34 17.77 -21.34
C ALA A 505 -26.37 16.68 -20.97
N ASP A 506 -26.73 15.83 -21.94
CA ASP A 506 -27.73 14.77 -21.78
C ASP A 506 -27.13 13.39 -21.48
N TYR A 507 -25.80 13.28 -21.36
CA TYR A 507 -25.14 12.01 -21.10
C TYR A 507 -25.27 11.60 -19.62
N LYS A 508 -26.21 10.69 -19.36
CA LYS A 508 -26.58 10.20 -18.02
C LYS A 508 -26.52 8.66 -17.97
N PRO A 509 -25.32 8.05 -17.99
CA PRO A 509 -25.19 6.60 -17.87
C PRO A 509 -25.59 6.13 -16.47
N GLY A 510 -26.08 4.90 -16.35
CA GLY A 510 -26.43 4.30 -15.06
C GLY A 510 -25.17 4.02 -14.23
N ILE A 511 -25.12 4.49 -12.98
CA ILE A 511 -23.98 4.31 -12.08
C ILE A 511 -24.29 3.25 -11.02
N THR A 512 -23.40 2.28 -10.85
CA THR A 512 -23.39 1.36 -9.70
C THR A 512 -22.14 1.63 -8.87
N TYR A 513 -22.32 2.01 -7.60
CA TYR A 513 -21.27 2.36 -6.67
C TYR A 513 -21.14 1.27 -5.59
N ILE A 514 -19.99 0.60 -5.57
CA ILE A 514 -19.74 -0.54 -4.68
C ILE A 514 -18.52 -0.22 -3.80
N ALA A 515 -18.74 -0.10 -2.50
CA ALA A 515 -17.66 -0.02 -1.53
C ALA A 515 -17.07 -1.43 -1.31
N VAL A 516 -15.75 -1.53 -1.40
CA VAL A 516 -14.99 -2.78 -1.18
C VAL A 516 -14.18 -2.64 0.10
N GLN A 517 -14.39 -3.57 1.03
CA GLN A 517 -13.69 -3.58 2.31
C GLN A 517 -12.98 -4.92 2.51
N LYS A 518 -11.65 -4.89 2.39
CA LYS A 518 -10.78 -6.05 2.71
C LYS A 518 -10.34 -6.08 4.19
N ARG A 519 -10.46 -4.94 4.89
CA ARG A 519 -9.93 -4.73 6.24
C ARG A 519 -11.07 -4.63 7.26
N HIS A 520 -11.65 -5.77 7.58
CA HIS A 520 -12.66 -5.92 8.63
C HIS A 520 -12.37 -7.17 9.48
N HIS A 521 -13.23 -7.42 10.44
CA HIS A 521 -13.02 -8.41 11.49
C HIS A 521 -13.84 -9.70 11.32
N THR A 522 -14.76 -9.74 10.35
CA THR A 522 -15.51 -10.94 9.94
C THR A 522 -14.58 -12.02 9.43
N ARG A 523 -14.72 -13.24 9.94
CA ARG A 523 -14.02 -14.44 9.46
C ARG A 523 -15.04 -15.54 9.26
N LEU A 524 -14.82 -16.34 8.22
CA LEU A 524 -15.66 -17.47 7.85
C LEU A 524 -14.83 -18.74 7.94
N PHE A 525 -15.41 -19.78 8.52
CA PHE A 525 -14.79 -21.08 8.73
C PHE A 525 -15.73 -22.16 8.17
N CYS A 526 -15.17 -23.28 7.70
CA CYS A 526 -15.98 -24.42 7.26
C CYS A 526 -16.49 -25.17 8.49
N SER A 527 -17.80 -25.43 8.54
CA SER A 527 -18.40 -26.30 9.56
C SER A 527 -17.97 -27.76 9.37
N ASP A 528 -17.95 -28.25 8.12
CA ASP A 528 -17.39 -29.56 7.78
C ASP A 528 -15.90 -29.46 7.44
N LYS A 529 -15.09 -30.33 8.06
CA LYS A 529 -13.66 -30.47 7.77
C LYS A 529 -13.40 -30.90 6.32
N LYS A 530 -14.33 -31.59 5.67
CA LYS A 530 -14.18 -32.04 4.27
C LYS A 530 -14.20 -30.89 3.26
N GLU A 531 -14.83 -29.77 3.59
CA GLU A 531 -14.90 -28.58 2.74
C GLU A 531 -13.67 -27.68 2.84
N GLN A 532 -12.79 -27.96 3.79
CA GLN A 532 -11.57 -27.18 4.01
C GLN A 532 -10.64 -27.27 2.80
N SER A 533 -10.22 -26.10 2.30
CA SER A 533 -9.35 -25.98 1.14
C SER A 533 -7.89 -25.73 1.53
N GLY A 534 -7.00 -26.57 1.00
CA GLY A 534 -5.55 -26.42 1.14
C GLY A 534 -5.01 -26.70 2.55
N LYS A 535 -3.70 -26.52 2.73
CA LYS A 535 -3.01 -26.80 4.00
C LYS A 535 -3.43 -25.88 5.16
N SER A 536 -3.99 -24.73 4.84
CA SER A 536 -4.42 -23.71 5.81
C SER A 536 -5.84 -23.93 6.32
N GLY A 537 -6.59 -24.87 5.71
CA GLY A 537 -7.93 -25.26 6.10
C GLY A 537 -9.00 -24.17 5.91
N ASN A 538 -8.86 -23.30 4.91
CA ASN A 538 -9.78 -22.18 4.69
C ASN A 538 -11.03 -22.60 3.90
N ILE A 539 -12.04 -21.72 3.92
CA ILE A 539 -13.18 -21.78 2.99
C ILE A 539 -12.70 -21.77 1.52
N PRO A 540 -13.41 -22.44 0.60
CA PRO A 540 -13.03 -22.49 -0.80
C PRO A 540 -13.17 -21.12 -1.49
N ALA A 541 -12.37 -20.89 -2.52
CA ALA A 541 -12.47 -19.70 -3.36
C ALA A 541 -13.86 -19.65 -4.04
N GLY A 542 -14.52 -18.50 -3.99
CA GLY A 542 -15.88 -18.32 -4.49
C GLY A 542 -16.96 -18.44 -3.42
N THR A 543 -16.61 -18.73 -2.16
CA THR A 543 -17.56 -18.70 -1.04
C THR A 543 -18.15 -17.31 -0.87
N THR A 544 -19.47 -17.22 -0.98
CA THR A 544 -20.28 -16.01 -0.88
C THR A 544 -21.29 -16.14 0.24
N VAL A 545 -21.44 -15.09 1.05
CA VAL A 545 -22.42 -15.02 2.15
C VAL A 545 -23.14 -13.67 2.06
N ASP A 546 -24.44 -13.73 1.81
CA ASP A 546 -25.35 -12.60 1.68
C ASP A 546 -26.55 -12.68 2.63
N VAL A 547 -26.56 -13.67 3.54
CA VAL A 547 -27.64 -13.92 4.51
C VAL A 547 -27.06 -14.18 5.90
N GLY A 548 -27.78 -13.73 6.93
CA GLY A 548 -27.53 -14.06 8.35
C GLY A 548 -26.62 -13.08 9.07
N ILE A 549 -25.48 -12.73 8.48
CA ILE A 549 -24.47 -11.82 9.08
C ILE A 549 -24.26 -10.52 8.30
N THR A 550 -25.06 -10.31 7.26
CA THR A 550 -25.09 -9.12 6.42
C THR A 550 -26.02 -8.05 6.99
N HIS A 551 -26.03 -6.87 6.37
CA HIS A 551 -26.88 -5.77 6.78
C HIS A 551 -28.38 -6.15 6.64
N PRO A 552 -29.25 -5.73 7.58
CA PRO A 552 -30.66 -6.17 7.59
C PRO A 552 -31.53 -5.65 6.43
N THR A 553 -31.13 -4.55 5.77
CA THR A 553 -31.96 -3.87 4.75
C THR A 553 -31.19 -3.45 3.50
N GLU A 554 -30.00 -2.89 3.67
CA GLU A 554 -29.07 -2.53 2.59
C GLU A 554 -28.53 -3.76 1.82
N PHE A 555 -27.92 -3.49 0.67
CA PHE A 555 -27.44 -4.53 -0.23
C PHE A 555 -25.93 -4.75 -0.06
N ASP A 556 -25.57 -5.72 0.78
CA ASP A 556 -24.20 -6.12 1.06
C ASP A 556 -23.98 -7.64 0.98
N PHE A 557 -22.74 -8.04 0.73
CA PHE A 557 -22.35 -9.44 0.73
C PHE A 557 -20.86 -9.61 0.98
N TYR A 558 -20.50 -10.77 1.54
CA TYR A 558 -19.12 -11.23 1.65
C TYR A 558 -18.80 -12.16 0.49
N LEU A 559 -17.63 -11.98 -0.14
CA LEU A 559 -17.10 -12.89 -1.14
C LEU A 559 -15.62 -13.20 -0.85
N CYS A 560 -15.33 -14.46 -0.55
CA CYS A 560 -13.97 -14.98 -0.48
C CYS A 560 -13.51 -15.47 -1.85
N SER A 561 -13.14 -14.54 -2.72
CA SER A 561 -12.79 -14.85 -4.12
C SER A 561 -11.47 -15.63 -4.32
N HIS A 562 -10.61 -15.73 -3.31
CA HIS A 562 -9.23 -16.21 -3.45
C HIS A 562 -8.96 -17.48 -2.64
N GLN A 563 -7.93 -18.23 -3.06
CA GLN A 563 -7.43 -19.36 -2.29
C GLN A 563 -6.65 -18.88 -1.05
N GLY A 564 -7.00 -19.40 0.13
CA GLY A 564 -6.25 -19.16 1.37
C GLY A 564 -4.92 -19.92 1.40
N ILE A 565 -3.83 -19.35 0.91
CA ILE A 565 -2.53 -20.06 0.88
C ILE A 565 -1.93 -20.20 2.29
N GLN A 566 -2.03 -19.14 3.10
CA GLN A 566 -1.44 -19.07 4.44
C GLN A 566 -2.37 -18.28 5.35
N GLY A 567 -2.44 -18.70 6.61
CA GLY A 567 -3.23 -18.03 7.62
C GLY A 567 -4.73 -18.30 7.45
N THR A 568 -5.56 -17.44 8.03
CA THR A 568 -7.01 -17.40 7.80
C THR A 568 -7.32 -16.34 6.74
N SER A 569 -8.07 -16.73 5.71
CA SER A 569 -8.57 -15.87 4.65
C SER A 569 -9.42 -14.73 5.20
N ARG A 570 -9.41 -13.61 4.49
CA ARG A 570 -10.30 -12.47 4.75
C ARG A 570 -11.29 -12.38 3.60
N PRO A 571 -12.56 -12.78 3.79
CA PRO A 571 -13.57 -12.64 2.75
C PRO A 571 -13.80 -11.15 2.53
N SER A 572 -13.68 -10.64 1.30
CA SER A 572 -13.89 -9.21 1.06
C SER A 572 -15.37 -8.90 1.22
N HIS A 573 -15.67 -7.77 1.85
CA HIS A 573 -17.03 -7.27 2.06
C HIS A 573 -17.35 -6.24 0.97
N TYR A 574 -18.50 -6.41 0.32
CA TYR A 574 -18.97 -5.55 -0.76
C TYR A 574 -20.29 -4.94 -0.32
N HIS A 575 -20.38 -3.63 -0.37
CA HIS A 575 -21.57 -2.90 0.02
C HIS A 575 -21.99 -1.98 -1.13
N VAL A 576 -23.19 -2.18 -1.65
CA VAL A 576 -23.72 -1.40 -2.77
C VAL A 576 -24.38 -0.14 -2.22
N LEU A 577 -23.68 0.98 -2.40
CA LEU A 577 -24.11 2.27 -1.87
C LEU A 577 -25.07 3.01 -2.82
N TRP A 578 -25.01 2.68 -4.11
CA TRP A 578 -25.89 3.25 -5.13
C TRP A 578 -25.97 2.31 -6.33
N ASP A 579 -27.15 2.19 -6.95
CA ASP A 579 -27.32 1.36 -8.14
C ASP A 579 -28.45 1.84 -9.06
N ASP A 580 -28.09 2.62 -10.09
CA ASP A 580 -29.01 2.98 -11.18
C ASP A 580 -29.25 1.82 -12.16
N ASN A 581 -28.44 0.76 -12.11
CA ASN A 581 -28.50 -0.36 -13.08
C ASN A 581 -29.37 -1.52 -12.61
N HIS A 582 -29.90 -1.46 -11.39
CA HIS A 582 -30.82 -2.44 -10.81
C HIS A 582 -30.31 -3.89 -10.90
N PHE A 583 -29.10 -4.12 -10.39
CA PHE A 583 -28.49 -5.44 -10.36
C PHE A 583 -29.22 -6.39 -9.40
N ASP A 584 -29.44 -7.61 -9.87
CA ASP A 584 -29.76 -8.73 -8.99
C ASP A 584 -28.52 -9.17 -8.20
N SER A 585 -28.76 -9.76 -7.02
CA SER A 585 -27.71 -10.30 -6.14
C SER A 585 -26.78 -11.27 -6.88
N ASP A 586 -27.35 -12.26 -7.56
CA ASP A 586 -26.57 -13.25 -8.29
C ASP A 586 -25.76 -12.64 -9.46
N GLU A 587 -26.34 -11.68 -10.18
CA GLU A 587 -25.64 -11.03 -11.29
C GLU A 587 -24.43 -10.25 -10.78
N LEU A 588 -24.60 -9.44 -9.74
CA LEU A 588 -23.53 -8.62 -9.18
C LEU A 588 -22.44 -9.47 -8.53
N GLN A 589 -22.82 -10.47 -7.73
CA GLN A 589 -21.87 -11.36 -7.07
C GLN A 589 -21.05 -12.16 -8.09
N CYS A 590 -21.70 -12.69 -9.14
CA CYS A 590 -21.00 -13.35 -10.24
C CYS A 590 -20.07 -12.39 -10.97
N LEU A 591 -20.53 -11.18 -11.31
CA LEU A 591 -19.71 -10.15 -11.95
C LEU A 591 -18.46 -9.81 -11.11
N THR A 592 -18.64 -9.54 -9.82
CA THR A 592 -17.56 -9.27 -8.88
C THR A 592 -16.57 -10.42 -8.84
N TYR A 593 -17.05 -11.68 -8.77
CA TYR A 593 -16.18 -12.85 -8.78
C TYR A 593 -15.43 -13.01 -10.11
N GLN A 594 -16.07 -12.77 -11.25
CA GLN A 594 -15.42 -12.82 -12.55
C GLN A 594 -14.30 -11.78 -12.68
N LEU A 595 -14.52 -10.55 -12.21
CA LEU A 595 -13.49 -9.50 -12.19
C LEU A 595 -12.30 -9.81 -11.26
N CYS A 596 -12.45 -10.75 -10.31
CA CYS A 596 -11.33 -11.25 -9.52
C CYS A 596 -10.38 -12.18 -10.33
N HIS A 597 -10.81 -12.63 -11.51
CA HIS A 597 -10.03 -13.49 -12.42
C HIS A 597 -9.37 -12.73 -13.57
N THR A 598 -9.68 -11.44 -13.76
CA THR A 598 -9.10 -10.60 -14.84
C THR A 598 -7.80 -9.90 -14.42
N TYR A 599 -7.26 -10.22 -13.25
CA TYR A 599 -6.02 -9.63 -12.75
C TYR A 599 -4.79 -10.22 -13.45
N VAL A 600 -4.09 -9.38 -14.21
CA VAL A 600 -3.10 -9.83 -15.20
C VAL A 600 -1.76 -10.32 -14.65
N ARG A 601 -1.45 -10.06 -13.37
CA ARG A 601 -0.10 -10.34 -12.82
C ARG A 601 0.10 -11.78 -12.35
N CYS A 602 -0.94 -12.60 -12.31
CA CYS A 602 -0.86 -14.00 -11.92
C CYS A 602 -2.06 -14.79 -12.48
N THR A 603 -1.91 -16.11 -12.62
CA THR A 603 -2.99 -17.02 -12.99
C THR A 603 -3.76 -17.52 -11.77
N ARG A 604 -4.28 -16.58 -10.98
CA ARG A 604 -5.01 -16.85 -9.74
C ARG A 604 -6.16 -15.86 -9.59
N SER A 605 -7.25 -16.32 -8.98
CA SER A 605 -8.30 -15.42 -8.50
C SER A 605 -7.76 -14.62 -7.31
N VAL A 606 -7.83 -13.31 -7.41
CA VAL A 606 -7.35 -12.38 -6.37
C VAL A 606 -8.47 -11.98 -5.42
N SER A 607 -8.11 -11.47 -4.24
CA SER A 607 -9.06 -11.24 -3.14
C SER A 607 -10.05 -10.09 -3.36
N ILE A 608 -9.81 -9.21 -4.31
CA ILE A 608 -10.68 -8.07 -4.69
C ILE A 608 -10.65 -7.94 -6.22
N PRO A 609 -11.64 -7.29 -6.85
CA PRO A 609 -11.69 -7.17 -8.31
C PRO A 609 -10.43 -6.51 -8.87
N ALA A 610 -10.01 -6.92 -10.06
CA ALA A 610 -8.87 -6.35 -10.76
C ALA A 610 -8.85 -4.80 -10.79
N PRO A 611 -9.95 -4.07 -11.08
CA PRO A 611 -9.95 -2.60 -11.04
C PRO A 611 -9.52 -2.02 -9.70
N ALA A 612 -10.09 -2.51 -8.58
CA ALA A 612 -9.71 -2.06 -7.24
C ALA A 612 -8.23 -2.37 -6.94
N TYR A 613 -7.76 -3.57 -7.33
CA TYR A 613 -6.36 -3.94 -7.18
C TYR A 613 -5.41 -3.04 -7.99
N TYR A 614 -5.81 -2.64 -9.21
CA TYR A 614 -5.02 -1.76 -10.06
C TYR A 614 -4.97 -0.33 -9.52
N ALA A 615 -6.06 0.22 -8.98
CA ALA A 615 -6.07 1.53 -8.33
C ALA A 615 -5.03 1.60 -7.20
N HIS A 616 -4.99 0.58 -6.34
CA HIS A 616 -3.97 0.45 -5.31
C HIS A 616 -2.55 0.40 -5.91
N LEU A 617 -2.30 -0.37 -6.99
CA LEU A 617 -0.98 -0.39 -7.64
C LEU A 617 -0.56 0.98 -8.21
N VAL A 618 -1.50 1.75 -8.75
CA VAL A 618 -1.27 3.11 -9.26
C VAL A 618 -0.91 4.05 -8.12
N ALA A 619 -1.67 4.04 -7.02
CA ALA A 619 -1.37 4.86 -5.84
C ALA A 619 0.02 4.54 -5.25
N PHE A 620 0.36 3.25 -5.16
CA PHE A 620 1.71 2.82 -4.75
C PHE A 620 2.80 3.26 -5.72
N ARG A 621 2.55 3.24 -7.03
CA ARG A 621 3.51 3.70 -8.04
C ARG A 621 3.77 5.20 -7.92
N ALA A 622 2.72 6.01 -7.79
CA ALA A 622 2.84 7.44 -7.57
C ALA A 622 3.60 7.78 -6.28
N ARG A 623 3.48 6.96 -5.23
CA ARG A 623 4.31 7.11 -4.02
C ARG A 623 5.81 6.93 -4.31
N TYR A 624 6.18 6.06 -5.24
CA TYR A 624 7.58 5.92 -5.70
C TYR A 624 8.04 7.11 -6.54
N HIS A 625 7.15 7.72 -7.33
CA HIS A 625 7.47 8.92 -8.11
C HIS A 625 7.69 10.16 -7.22
N LEU A 626 7.04 10.20 -6.05
CA LEU A 626 7.21 11.24 -5.04
C LEU A 626 8.43 11.03 -4.12
N VAL A 627 9.27 10.01 -4.36
CA VAL A 627 10.49 9.83 -3.56
C VAL A 627 11.48 10.94 -3.93
N GLU A 628 11.64 11.91 -3.03
CA GLU A 628 12.64 12.97 -3.15
C GLU A 628 14.06 12.38 -3.24
N LYS A 629 14.94 13.03 -3.99
CA LYS A 629 16.40 12.85 -3.84
C LYS A 629 16.78 13.45 -2.49
N GLU A 630 16.69 12.67 -1.41
CA GLU A 630 17.41 13.01 -0.18
C GLU A 630 18.91 12.87 -0.49
N HIS A 631 19.54 13.96 -0.95
CA HIS A 631 20.99 14.07 -0.95
C HIS A 631 21.43 14.19 0.51
N ASP A 632 21.87 13.07 1.07
CA ASP A 632 22.55 13.00 2.37
C ASP A 632 24.00 13.50 2.16
N SER A 633 24.16 14.78 1.79
CA SER A 633 25.46 15.46 1.82
C SER A 633 25.64 16.04 3.22
N GLY A 634 26.43 15.33 4.03
CA GLY A 634 26.88 15.82 5.32
C GLY A 634 27.81 17.01 5.14
N GLU A 635 27.25 18.21 5.11
CA GLU A 635 27.98 19.47 5.32
C GLU A 635 26.97 20.59 5.62
N GLY A 636 27.24 21.35 6.69
CA GLY A 636 26.72 22.71 6.89
C GLY A 636 25.22 22.86 7.16
N SER A 637 24.88 23.19 8.40
CA SER A 637 23.62 23.84 8.73
C SER A 637 23.53 25.23 8.06
N HIS A 638 22.90 25.30 6.90
CA HIS A 638 22.16 26.48 6.46
C HIS A 638 20.76 26.04 6.02
N GLN A 639 19.74 26.73 6.54
CA GLN A 639 18.37 26.61 6.05
C GLN A 639 18.32 27.11 4.59
N SER A 640 18.53 26.22 3.64
CA SER A 640 18.09 26.38 2.25
C SER A 640 17.41 25.10 1.81
N GLY A 641 16.34 24.73 2.52
CA GLY A 641 15.37 23.82 1.94
C GLY A 641 14.67 24.57 0.81
N ASN A 642 14.97 24.24 -0.45
CA ASN A 642 14.19 24.71 -1.59
C ASN A 642 12.70 24.43 -1.31
N SER A 643 11.95 25.49 -1.02
CA SER A 643 10.52 25.44 -0.73
C SER A 643 9.69 25.17 -1.99
N GLU A 644 10.28 25.30 -3.18
CA GLU A 644 9.61 25.10 -4.47
C GLU A 644 9.18 23.65 -4.73
N ASP A 645 10.00 22.66 -4.33
CA ASP A 645 9.74 21.23 -4.58
C ASP A 645 8.62 20.64 -3.69
N ARG A 646 8.20 21.36 -2.64
CA ARG A 646 7.12 20.94 -1.73
C ARG A 646 5.78 21.59 -2.03
N THR A 647 5.69 22.38 -3.09
CA THR A 647 4.41 22.96 -3.52
C THR A 647 3.46 21.85 -3.99
N PRO A 648 2.14 21.98 -3.78
CA PRO A 648 1.16 21.06 -4.35
C PRO A 648 1.31 20.87 -5.87
N SER A 649 1.72 21.93 -6.57
CA SER A 649 2.00 21.89 -8.01
C SER A 649 3.21 20.99 -8.36
N ALA A 650 4.32 21.10 -7.62
CA ALA A 650 5.48 20.22 -7.83
C ALA A 650 5.13 18.74 -7.59
N MET A 651 4.39 18.45 -6.52
CA MET A 651 3.94 17.08 -6.22
C MET A 651 2.96 16.55 -7.28
N ALA A 652 2.07 17.39 -7.79
CA ALA A 652 1.17 17.02 -8.89
C ALA A 652 1.98 16.67 -10.17
N ARG A 653 2.96 17.50 -10.54
CA ARG A 653 3.85 17.21 -11.70
C ARG A 653 4.64 15.92 -11.52
N ALA A 654 5.09 15.61 -10.31
CA ALA A 654 5.88 14.40 -10.04
C ALA A 654 5.10 13.11 -10.27
N VAL A 655 3.77 13.11 -10.08
CA VAL A 655 2.92 11.92 -10.30
C VAL A 655 2.32 11.87 -11.71
N THR A 656 2.43 12.95 -12.49
CA THR A 656 1.98 12.99 -13.88
C THR A 656 2.89 12.12 -14.74
N VAL A 657 2.32 11.08 -15.34
CA VAL A 657 3.04 10.18 -16.23
C VAL A 657 3.16 10.76 -17.64
N HIS A 658 4.16 10.28 -18.39
CA HIS A 658 4.40 10.69 -19.77
C HIS A 658 3.19 10.34 -20.65
N VAL A 659 2.95 11.11 -21.72
CA VAL A 659 1.79 10.92 -22.62
C VAL A 659 1.73 9.51 -23.21
N ASP A 660 2.89 8.95 -23.58
CA ASP A 660 3.00 7.57 -24.11
C ASP A 660 2.70 6.52 -23.04
N THR A 661 2.94 6.84 -21.76
CA THR A 661 2.68 5.95 -20.63
C THR A 661 1.20 5.89 -20.26
N ASN A 662 0.42 6.94 -20.56
CA ASN A 662 -1.02 6.99 -20.26
C ASN A 662 -1.83 5.88 -20.95
N ARG A 663 -1.33 5.31 -22.05
CA ARG A 663 -2.06 4.29 -22.85
C ARG A 663 -1.73 2.85 -22.48
N VAL A 664 -0.80 2.65 -21.55
CA VAL A 664 -0.29 1.34 -21.15
C VAL A 664 -0.46 1.11 -19.65
N MET A 665 -0.52 -0.15 -19.25
CA MET A 665 -0.63 -0.53 -17.84
C MET A 665 0.76 -0.51 -17.16
N TYR A 666 1.39 0.67 -17.10
CA TYR A 666 2.74 0.84 -16.53
C TYR A 666 2.85 0.39 -15.06
N PHE A 667 1.73 0.45 -14.34
CA PHE A 667 1.60 0.01 -12.94
C PHE A 667 1.66 -1.51 -12.75
N ALA A 668 1.58 -2.30 -13.83
CA ALA A 668 1.54 -3.76 -13.81
C ALA A 668 2.80 -4.46 -13.29
#